data_AF-A0A932TKU3-F1
#
_entry.id   AF-A0A932TKU3-F1
#
_cell.length_a   1.000
_cell.length_b   1.000
_cell.length_c   1.000
_cell.angle_alpha   90.00
_cell.angle_beta   90.00
_cell.angle_gamma   90.00
#
_symmetry.space_group_name_H-M   'P 1'
#
loop_
_entity.id
_entity.type
_entity.pdbx_description
1 polymer ?
#
loop_
_entity_poly.entity_id
_entity_poly.type
_entity_poly.pdbx_seq_one_letter_code
_entity_poly.pdbx_strand_id
1 'polypeptide(L)'
;MATKTMAQPNTINTDILTASLGKPIPLAYGRHVVAGNVILKDETDADRTIVFIALGEGEWDGIEELYVNGAAVDISTPGSYHFHKGLHGELSSNGTLDPEGTGALYPFDTDGDQKADGLTPPGIQGLTFSRTAYLALYVPFDVFAPGPELDVRGVFRTRRVRIFDSQGVQVSYQYSENPAWQLADLLTVVRGLPDSRIDWASFAAAAAYADGLIDPASDGTQVQRFVSNVAFTEEVNLDQALLAMLSTCRGQLLDTEGTIQLRLDQSRSAVFDFDMNNIVDGSFEVSYKDTRESANRLELMFRDTDNDLAVMTKLWNHQPQQGRTGRVISARLYLGNLPQQQAERIGNYLLTRSIDNNLHCRLRSTPASLMVMPGDVVRVKHDAAPWSQSAAGDELYQAFEVLEVAENPDETRDFLLRVYNPNTYPDTAGPTQNLIGTTVNRRPLPPPKTESWHLTANLGGELRLSFAIPRNADYRVGDLALLADEELERTQTTLTASLAAADTTMEVNSSAGFRVGDYINVGTEVLELVGPGVREVVPTSNTWQVARAQKGTPAASAAGGDAVYRLTERRIHFVLPPGYTLTHPTLDLASGAYYVQRFRIGRLRILHATLSFTGLGGVSEPVQQTFALVGAYEPNVPGTLPGMRTSAGGTGTIQFWGPLAVGDDQIPPLVLPPNVSIGLISADVEKAPTGQTIRLQLTLDGTDIGPVIEIPEWTSGEPVGTGIVFSGAQLGNVGGQRLSVDIDQVGSGDPGENLTVVVRI
;
A
#
# COMPACT_ATOMS: atom_id res chain seq x y z
N MET A 1 20.58 -52.13 -17.04
CA MET A 1 20.78 -51.24 -15.87
C MET A 1 21.48 -50.00 -16.37
N ALA A 2 20.71 -48.97 -16.73
CA ALA A 2 21.24 -47.70 -17.21
C ALA A 2 21.52 -46.81 -15.99
N THR A 3 22.79 -46.52 -15.77
CA THR A 3 23.28 -45.60 -14.74
C THR A 3 22.80 -44.20 -15.09
N LYS A 4 21.85 -43.69 -14.30
CA LYS A 4 21.34 -42.32 -14.40
C LYS A 4 22.43 -41.39 -13.88
N THR A 5 23.19 -40.79 -14.80
CA THR A 5 24.11 -39.68 -14.52
C THR A 5 23.32 -38.55 -13.87
N MET A 6 23.61 -38.24 -12.60
CA MET A 6 23.11 -37.02 -11.97
C MET A 6 23.71 -35.83 -12.72
N ALA A 7 22.85 -35.00 -13.31
CA ALA A 7 23.25 -33.71 -13.85
C ALA A 7 23.77 -32.84 -12.70
N GLN A 8 24.99 -32.33 -12.82
CA GLN A 8 25.43 -31.23 -11.97
C GLN A 8 24.61 -29.98 -12.34
N PRO A 9 24.14 -29.18 -11.35
CA PRO A 9 23.47 -27.93 -11.64
C PRO A 9 24.44 -27.01 -12.38
N ASN A 10 24.03 -26.57 -13.58
CA ASN A 10 24.75 -25.61 -14.39
C ASN A 10 24.77 -24.25 -13.67
N THR A 11 25.95 -23.80 -13.24
CA THR A 11 26.22 -22.47 -12.63
C THR A 11 26.18 -21.32 -13.64
N ILE A 12 25.56 -21.52 -14.82
CA ILE A 12 25.65 -20.62 -15.99
C ILE A 12 24.76 -19.36 -15.80
N ASN A 13 23.83 -19.37 -14.85
CA ASN A 13 22.89 -18.27 -14.59
C ASN A 13 23.11 -17.56 -13.24
N THR A 14 24.24 -17.81 -12.57
CA THR A 14 24.62 -17.09 -11.35
C THR A 14 25.68 -16.06 -11.72
N ASP A 15 25.26 -14.84 -12.00
CA ASP A 15 26.20 -13.75 -12.23
C ASP A 15 26.48 -13.05 -10.89
N ILE A 16 27.72 -13.20 -10.40
CA ILE A 16 28.30 -12.17 -9.53
C ILE A 16 28.51 -10.97 -10.47
N LEU A 17 27.46 -10.18 -10.63
CA LEU A 17 27.57 -8.86 -11.23
C LEU A 17 28.54 -8.11 -10.35
N THR A 18 29.78 -7.93 -10.81
CA THR A 18 30.72 -7.04 -10.14
C THR A 18 29.98 -5.72 -9.99
N ALA A 19 29.59 -5.39 -8.76
CA ALA A 19 28.92 -4.15 -8.38
C ALA A 19 29.49 -3.04 -9.26
N SER A 20 28.63 -2.29 -9.97
CA SER A 20 29.02 -1.32 -11.02
C SER A 20 30.41 -0.73 -10.73
N LEU A 21 31.42 -1.28 -11.41
CA LEU A 21 32.81 -1.08 -11.03
C LEU A 21 33.11 0.44 -11.11
N GLY A 22 33.48 1.04 -9.98
CA GLY A 22 33.76 2.49 -9.88
C GLY A 22 32.64 3.37 -9.33
N LYS A 23 31.51 2.81 -8.84
CA LYS A 23 30.56 3.60 -8.03
C LYS A 23 30.93 3.57 -6.53
N PRO A 24 31.04 4.73 -5.85
CA PRO A 24 31.31 4.76 -4.42
C PRO A 24 30.12 4.21 -3.62
N ILE A 25 30.42 3.61 -2.45
CA ILE A 25 29.40 3.17 -1.50
C ILE A 25 28.85 4.44 -0.81
N PRO A 26 27.52 4.64 -0.79
CA PRO A 26 26.95 5.87 -0.25
C PRO A 26 27.06 5.90 1.28
N LEU A 27 27.37 7.08 1.83
CA LEU A 27 27.29 7.37 3.26
C LEU A 27 26.01 8.16 3.53
N ALA A 28 25.10 7.64 4.34
CA ALA A 28 23.80 8.25 4.62
C ALA A 28 23.52 8.35 6.12
N TYR A 29 22.94 9.48 6.52
CA TYR A 29 22.46 9.75 7.87
C TYR A 29 20.96 10.08 7.84
N GLY A 30 20.22 9.63 8.85
CA GLY A 30 18.78 9.84 8.94
C GLY A 30 17.96 8.90 8.04
N ARG A 31 16.80 9.37 7.60
CA ARG A 31 15.80 8.59 6.86
C ARG A 31 15.90 8.80 5.34
N HIS A 32 16.02 7.72 4.57
CA HIS A 32 16.18 7.78 3.11
C HIS A 32 15.41 6.69 2.35
N VAL A 33 14.94 7.03 1.15
CA VAL A 33 14.53 6.04 0.13
C VAL A 33 15.79 5.55 -0.58
N VAL A 34 16.03 4.24 -0.56
CA VAL A 34 17.23 3.62 -1.11
C VAL A 34 16.84 2.44 -2.00
N ALA A 35 17.40 2.41 -3.21
CA ALA A 35 17.30 1.26 -4.12
C ALA A 35 18.57 0.39 -4.08
N GLY A 36 19.72 1.00 -3.77
CA GLY A 36 21.01 0.31 -3.69
C GLY A 36 21.57 -0.15 -5.04
N ASN A 37 22.65 -0.93 -4.99
CA ASN A 37 23.28 -1.54 -6.15
C ASN A 37 23.25 -3.07 -6.00
N VAL A 38 22.81 -3.77 -7.05
CA VAL A 38 22.84 -5.25 -7.08
C VAL A 38 24.30 -5.74 -7.09
N ILE A 39 24.64 -6.63 -6.15
CA ILE A 39 25.98 -7.20 -5.98
C ILE A 39 26.05 -8.70 -6.30
N LEU A 40 24.92 -9.40 -6.16
CA LEU A 40 24.77 -10.79 -6.58
C LEU A 40 23.34 -10.98 -7.06
N LYS A 41 23.18 -11.66 -8.19
CA LYS A 41 21.88 -12.04 -8.73
C LYS A 41 21.96 -13.50 -9.19
N ASP A 42 21.09 -14.33 -8.65
CA ASP A 42 20.99 -15.73 -9.02
C ASP A 42 19.59 -16.06 -9.56
N GLU A 43 19.56 -16.52 -10.80
CA GLU A 43 18.35 -16.92 -11.55
C GLU A 43 18.44 -18.39 -11.96
N THR A 44 19.12 -19.21 -11.16
CA THR A 44 19.22 -20.66 -11.42
C THR A 44 17.90 -21.40 -11.18
N ASP A 45 17.04 -20.87 -10.31
CA ASP A 45 15.66 -21.33 -10.11
C ASP A 45 14.71 -20.56 -11.05
N ALA A 46 13.87 -21.28 -11.79
CA ALA A 46 12.95 -20.67 -12.77
C ALA A 46 11.75 -19.96 -12.10
N ASP A 47 11.42 -20.33 -10.87
CA ASP A 47 10.28 -19.77 -10.14
C ASP A 47 10.71 -18.65 -9.18
N ARG A 48 12.03 -18.45 -8.98
CA ARG A 48 12.60 -17.69 -7.86
C ARG A 48 13.91 -17.03 -8.25
N THR A 49 14.08 -15.77 -7.88
CA THR A 49 15.33 -15.03 -8.05
C THR A 49 15.88 -14.61 -6.69
N ILE A 50 17.15 -14.92 -6.43
CA ILE A 50 17.86 -14.46 -5.23
C ILE A 50 18.69 -13.25 -5.60
N VAL A 51 18.55 -12.16 -4.84
CA VAL A 51 19.28 -10.91 -5.11
C VAL A 51 19.88 -10.34 -3.84
N PHE A 52 21.14 -9.94 -3.92
CA PHE A 52 21.81 -9.17 -2.88
C PHE A 52 22.01 -7.75 -3.39
N ILE A 53 21.69 -6.77 -2.55
CA ILE A 53 21.72 -5.35 -2.89
C ILE A 53 22.50 -4.60 -1.83
N ALA A 54 23.64 -4.02 -2.21
CA ALA A 54 24.40 -3.12 -1.35
C ALA A 54 23.67 -1.77 -1.22
N LEU A 55 23.45 -1.34 0.01
CA LEU A 55 22.68 -0.13 0.32
C LEU A 55 23.59 1.04 0.66
N GLY A 56 24.52 0.89 1.62
CA GLY A 56 25.44 1.97 2.01
C GLY A 56 26.42 1.59 3.11
N GLU A 57 27.26 2.55 3.50
CA GLU A 57 28.36 2.35 4.45
C GLU A 57 27.90 2.48 5.91
N GLY A 58 28.41 1.58 6.76
CA GLY A 58 28.28 1.59 8.21
C GLY A 58 27.08 0.81 8.74
N GLU A 59 26.95 0.84 10.06
CA GLU A 59 25.85 0.17 10.76
C GLU A 59 24.56 0.98 10.63
N TRP A 60 23.60 0.48 9.85
CA TRP A 60 22.26 1.04 9.70
C TRP A 60 21.32 0.51 10.80
N ASP A 61 20.32 1.32 11.17
CA ASP A 61 19.43 0.97 12.27
C ASP A 61 18.37 -0.06 11.86
N GLY A 62 17.74 0.14 10.70
CA GLY A 62 16.66 -0.74 10.25
C GLY A 62 15.96 -0.32 8.97
N ILE A 63 15.10 -1.21 8.48
CA ILE A 63 14.17 -0.96 7.37
C ILE A 63 12.79 -0.58 7.93
N GLU A 64 12.11 0.35 7.25
CA GLU A 64 10.74 0.78 7.59
C GLU A 64 9.72 0.30 6.53
N GLU A 65 10.11 0.35 5.27
CA GLU A 65 9.26 -0.06 4.14
C GLU A 65 10.12 -0.72 3.07
N LEU A 66 9.55 -1.68 2.35
CA LEU A 66 10.20 -2.36 1.23
C LEU A 66 9.20 -2.57 0.11
N TYR A 67 9.63 -2.27 -1.11
CA TYR A 67 8.88 -2.44 -2.33
C TYR A 67 9.72 -3.21 -3.35
N VAL A 68 9.11 -4.22 -3.95
CA VAL A 68 9.69 -5.01 -5.04
C VAL A 68 8.72 -4.94 -6.22
N ASN A 69 9.20 -4.47 -7.38
CA ASN A 69 8.41 -4.24 -8.59
C ASN A 69 7.14 -3.39 -8.36
N GLY A 70 7.19 -2.47 -7.38
CA GLY A 70 6.08 -1.60 -6.99
C GLY A 70 5.03 -2.26 -6.08
N ALA A 71 5.20 -3.53 -5.70
CA ALA A 71 4.41 -4.19 -4.67
C ALA A 71 5.10 -4.06 -3.30
N ALA A 72 4.33 -3.73 -2.27
CA ALA A 72 4.84 -3.66 -0.90
C ALA A 72 5.16 -5.08 -0.38
N VAL A 73 6.33 -5.23 0.23
CA VAL A 73 6.73 -6.46 0.93
C VAL A 73 6.36 -6.31 2.40
N ASP A 74 5.71 -7.34 2.96
CA ASP A 74 5.45 -7.38 4.39
C ASP A 74 6.74 -7.61 5.18
N ILE A 75 7.29 -6.52 5.73
CA ILE A 75 8.53 -6.56 6.50
C ILE A 75 8.37 -7.25 7.88
N SER A 76 7.14 -7.52 8.32
CA SER A 76 6.87 -8.20 9.60
C SER A 76 6.98 -9.73 9.53
N THR A 77 7.02 -10.29 8.32
CA THR A 77 7.09 -11.73 8.08
C THR A 77 8.48 -12.10 7.50
N PRO A 78 9.40 -12.69 8.28
CA PRO A 78 10.82 -12.82 7.93
C PRO A 78 11.15 -13.95 6.93
N GLY A 79 10.37 -14.11 5.85
CA GLY A 79 10.57 -15.17 4.87
C GLY A 79 11.11 -14.72 3.50
N SER A 80 10.92 -13.45 3.13
CA SER A 80 11.17 -12.93 1.77
C SER A 80 12.38 -12.00 1.68
N TYR A 81 12.92 -11.55 2.81
CA TYR A 81 14.06 -10.66 2.86
C TYR A 81 14.84 -10.83 4.16
N HIS A 82 16.14 -10.62 4.10
CA HIS A 82 17.01 -10.42 5.26
C HIS A 82 17.73 -9.08 5.10
N PHE A 83 17.62 -8.21 6.12
CA PHE A 83 18.30 -6.92 6.14
C PHE A 83 19.54 -7.00 7.01
N HIS A 84 20.71 -6.81 6.40
CA HIS A 84 21.99 -6.80 7.07
C HIS A 84 22.40 -5.37 7.38
N LYS A 85 22.62 -5.09 8.65
CA LYS A 85 22.87 -3.73 9.15
C LYS A 85 24.22 -3.18 8.74
N GLY A 86 25.14 -3.98 8.21
CA GLY A 86 26.48 -3.52 7.85
C GLY A 86 27.46 -3.50 9.03
N LEU A 87 27.28 -4.43 9.96
CA LEU A 87 28.24 -4.68 11.04
C LEU A 87 29.58 -5.22 10.49
N HIS A 88 30.55 -5.33 11.39
CA HIS A 88 31.80 -6.03 11.09
C HIS A 88 31.52 -7.52 10.91
N GLY A 89 31.95 -8.07 9.77
CA GLY A 89 31.90 -9.51 9.53
C GLY A 89 32.77 -10.23 10.55
N GLU A 90 32.23 -11.31 11.11
CA GLU A 90 32.93 -12.15 12.05
C GLU A 90 33.23 -13.51 11.43
N LEU A 91 34.50 -13.91 11.46
CA LEU A 91 34.88 -15.27 11.09
C LEU A 91 34.16 -16.28 11.99
N SER A 92 33.54 -17.30 11.40
CA SER A 92 32.91 -18.41 12.13
C SER A 92 33.94 -19.36 12.76
N SER A 93 35.20 -19.27 12.33
CA SER A 93 36.26 -20.27 12.52
C SER A 93 37.35 -19.85 13.50
N ASN A 94 37.04 -19.15 14.61
CA ASN A 94 38.03 -18.77 15.63
C ASN A 94 39.36 -18.16 15.07
N GLY A 95 39.34 -17.54 13.88
CA GLY A 95 40.48 -16.84 13.29
C GLY A 95 41.41 -17.62 12.34
N THR A 96 40.99 -18.74 11.72
CA THR A 96 41.84 -19.46 10.73
C THR A 96 41.45 -19.14 9.29
N LEU A 97 42.42 -18.73 8.45
CA LEU A 97 42.28 -18.25 7.06
C LEU A 97 42.58 -19.35 6.01
N ASP A 98 41.86 -20.47 6.02
CA ASP A 98 42.08 -21.51 5.00
C ASP A 98 41.31 -21.22 3.69
N PRO A 99 41.81 -21.59 2.49
CA PRO A 99 41.17 -21.31 1.21
C PRO A 99 39.84 -22.07 1.06
N GLU A 100 38.75 -21.33 0.91
CA GLU A 100 37.37 -21.82 1.05
C GLU A 100 36.76 -22.19 -0.32
N GLY A 101 36.28 -23.43 -0.48
CA GLY A 101 35.70 -23.90 -1.75
C GLY A 101 34.82 -25.15 -1.60
N THR A 102 33.63 -25.07 -2.20
CA THR A 102 32.58 -26.07 -2.39
C THR A 102 32.17 -26.89 -1.16
N GLY A 103 31.11 -26.41 -0.48
CA GLY A 103 30.37 -27.17 0.54
C GLY A 103 30.72 -26.88 1.99
N ALA A 104 31.18 -25.67 2.32
CA ALA A 104 31.73 -25.36 3.64
C ALA A 104 30.67 -25.09 4.74
N LEU A 105 30.95 -25.70 5.90
CA LEU A 105 30.25 -25.68 7.19
C LEU A 105 30.33 -24.32 7.90
N TYR A 106 29.84 -23.24 7.29
CA TYR A 106 29.59 -21.99 8.01
C TYR A 106 28.17 -22.03 8.58
N PRO A 107 27.92 -21.64 9.84
CA PRO A 107 26.56 -21.46 10.31
C PRO A 107 25.99 -20.24 9.57
N PHE A 108 25.20 -20.52 8.54
CA PHE A 108 24.22 -19.58 8.03
C PHE A 108 23.31 -19.21 9.20
N ASP A 109 23.16 -17.92 9.45
CA ASP A 109 22.17 -17.44 10.39
C ASP A 109 21.01 -16.84 9.60
N THR A 110 19.80 -16.97 10.13
CA THR A 110 18.57 -16.57 9.42
C THR A 110 18.57 -15.06 9.16
N ASP A 111 19.15 -14.26 10.06
CA ASP A 111 19.29 -12.80 9.87
C ASP A 111 20.75 -12.36 9.60
N GLY A 112 21.74 -13.20 9.89
CA GLY A 112 23.12 -13.13 9.36
C GLY A 112 23.93 -11.84 9.51
N ASP A 113 23.52 -10.87 10.33
CA ASP A 113 24.10 -9.50 10.42
C ASP A 113 25.67 -9.43 10.44
N GLN A 114 26.35 -10.47 10.93
CA GLN A 114 27.81 -10.59 11.00
C GLN A 114 28.38 -11.87 10.36
N LYS A 115 27.52 -12.73 9.79
CA LYS A 115 27.88 -14.03 9.17
C LYS A 115 27.43 -14.05 7.70
N ALA A 116 27.77 -15.09 6.96
CA ALA A 116 27.25 -15.25 5.61
C ALA A 116 25.74 -15.50 5.68
N ASP A 117 24.98 -14.82 4.81
CA ASP A 117 23.52 -14.92 4.77
C ASP A 117 23.05 -16.29 4.26
N GLY A 118 22.00 -16.83 4.87
CA GLY A 118 21.41 -18.13 4.52
C GLY A 118 20.78 -18.22 3.12
N LEU A 119 20.47 -17.10 2.47
CA LEU A 119 20.01 -17.03 1.09
C LEU A 119 21.16 -17.11 0.07
N THR A 120 22.41 -17.25 0.51
CA THR A 120 23.54 -17.46 -0.41
C THR A 120 23.27 -18.72 -1.27
N PRO A 121 23.27 -18.60 -2.63
CA PRO A 121 22.97 -19.73 -3.50
C PRO A 121 23.95 -20.91 -3.35
N PRO A 122 23.48 -22.17 -3.55
CA PRO A 122 24.35 -23.34 -3.52
C PRO A 122 25.48 -23.25 -4.55
N GLY A 123 26.72 -23.47 -4.12
CA GLY A 123 27.91 -23.44 -5.00
C GLY A 123 28.63 -22.10 -5.08
N ILE A 124 28.09 -21.05 -4.45
CA ILE A 124 28.76 -19.76 -4.25
C ILE A 124 29.38 -19.71 -2.85
N GLN A 125 30.58 -19.12 -2.74
CA GLN A 125 31.19 -18.85 -1.45
C GLN A 125 30.39 -17.76 -0.73
N GLY A 126 29.87 -18.06 0.46
CA GLY A 126 29.20 -17.06 1.29
C GLY A 126 30.19 -15.98 1.72
N LEU A 127 29.83 -14.71 1.48
CA LEU A 127 30.66 -13.56 1.81
C LEU A 127 29.99 -12.74 2.91
N THR A 128 30.80 -12.13 3.78
CA THR A 128 30.34 -11.07 4.68
C THR A 128 30.74 -9.73 4.10
N PHE A 129 29.76 -8.84 3.88
CA PHE A 129 30.02 -7.48 3.40
C PHE A 129 30.30 -6.56 4.58
N SER A 130 31.51 -6.68 5.15
CA SER A 130 31.91 -5.89 6.33
C SER A 130 31.71 -4.39 6.09
N ARG A 131 31.10 -3.70 7.07
CA ARG A 131 30.82 -2.25 7.03
C ARG A 131 29.91 -1.80 5.89
N THR A 132 29.21 -2.71 5.23
CA THR A 132 28.26 -2.37 4.17
C THR A 132 26.90 -2.92 4.53
N ALA A 133 25.92 -2.04 4.77
CA ALA A 133 24.54 -2.44 4.91
C ALA A 133 24.05 -2.99 3.56
N TYR A 134 23.39 -4.13 3.59
CA TYR A 134 22.89 -4.78 2.37
C TYR A 134 21.58 -5.53 2.63
N LEU A 135 20.84 -5.77 1.57
CA LEU A 135 19.58 -6.49 1.58
C LEU A 135 19.77 -7.78 0.80
N ALA A 136 19.46 -8.92 1.41
CA ALA A 136 19.31 -10.20 0.73
C ALA A 136 17.82 -10.46 0.50
N LEU A 137 17.43 -10.74 -0.73
CA LEU A 137 16.04 -10.89 -1.13
C LEU A 137 15.80 -12.23 -1.78
N TYR A 138 14.64 -12.76 -1.43
CA TYR A 138 13.99 -13.85 -2.12
C TYR A 138 12.80 -13.28 -2.91
N VAL A 139 12.94 -13.21 -4.24
CA VAL A 139 11.93 -12.64 -5.13
C VAL A 139 11.23 -13.78 -5.88
N PRO A 140 9.94 -14.06 -5.61
CA PRO A 140 9.18 -15.01 -6.40
C PRO A 140 8.90 -14.45 -7.80
N PHE A 141 8.71 -15.33 -8.79
CA PHE A 141 8.32 -14.92 -10.13
C PHE A 141 7.00 -14.14 -10.12
N ASP A 142 7.06 -12.88 -10.55
CA ASP A 142 5.90 -11.98 -10.64
C ASP A 142 5.50 -11.76 -12.10
N VAL A 143 4.39 -12.40 -12.50
CA VAL A 143 3.79 -12.29 -13.84
C VAL A 143 3.25 -10.88 -14.13
N PHE A 144 2.95 -10.11 -13.08
CA PHE A 144 2.35 -8.78 -13.18
C PHE A 144 3.36 -7.64 -13.01
N ALA A 145 4.66 -7.96 -12.92
CA ALA A 145 5.71 -6.97 -12.83
C ALA A 145 5.65 -6.02 -14.04
N PRO A 146 5.71 -4.69 -13.84
CA PRO A 146 5.52 -3.70 -14.90
C PRO A 146 6.64 -3.64 -15.96
N GLY A 147 7.61 -4.56 -15.91
CA GLY A 147 8.69 -4.73 -16.87
C GLY A 147 9.53 -5.97 -16.55
N PRO A 148 10.49 -6.35 -17.42
CA PRO A 148 11.39 -7.48 -17.21
C PRO A 148 12.52 -7.19 -16.19
N GLU A 149 12.68 -5.92 -15.77
CA GLU A 149 13.74 -5.49 -14.87
C GLU A 149 13.25 -5.48 -13.42
N LEU A 150 14.10 -5.97 -12.51
CA LEU A 150 13.84 -5.96 -11.07
C LEU A 150 14.03 -4.55 -10.50
N ASP A 151 12.97 -3.96 -9.95
CA ASP A 151 13.02 -2.67 -9.23
C ASP A 151 12.81 -2.93 -7.73
N VAL A 152 13.85 -2.69 -6.93
CA VAL A 152 13.78 -2.78 -5.47
C VAL A 152 14.00 -1.41 -4.86
N ARG A 153 13.10 -1.00 -3.97
CA ARG A 153 13.20 0.26 -3.23
C ARG A 153 12.73 0.06 -1.81
N GLY A 154 13.47 0.59 -0.84
CA GLY A 154 13.04 0.59 0.55
C GLY A 154 13.22 1.95 1.20
N VAL A 155 12.53 2.16 2.32
CA VAL A 155 12.76 3.29 3.22
C VAL A 155 13.55 2.76 4.41
N PHE A 156 14.70 3.39 4.68
CA PHE A 156 15.63 2.93 5.69
C PHE A 156 15.96 4.03 6.70
N ARG A 157 16.07 3.62 7.96
CA ARG A 157 16.77 4.36 9.01
C ARG A 157 18.23 3.96 8.90
N THR A 158 19.03 4.89 8.39
CA THR A 158 20.41 4.63 7.97
C THR A 158 21.36 4.62 9.17
N ARG A 159 22.54 5.22 9.06
CA ARG A 159 23.65 5.06 10.00
C ARG A 159 23.29 5.43 11.45
N ARG A 160 23.66 4.54 12.38
CA ARG A 160 23.62 4.79 13.83
C ARG A 160 24.84 5.60 14.25
N VAL A 161 24.64 6.51 15.21
CA VAL A 161 25.66 7.44 15.67
C VAL A 161 25.88 7.33 17.18
N ARG A 162 27.08 7.70 17.62
CA ARG A 162 27.45 7.79 19.04
C ARG A 162 26.88 9.08 19.63
N ILE A 163 26.17 8.97 20.75
CA ILE A 163 25.60 10.10 21.48
C ILE A 163 26.39 10.29 22.77
N PHE A 164 26.77 11.53 23.06
CA PHE A 164 27.60 11.90 24.19
C PHE A 164 26.86 12.86 25.13
N ASP A 165 27.25 12.88 26.39
CA ASP A 165 26.84 13.95 27.32
C ASP A 165 27.77 15.17 27.18
N SER A 166 27.49 16.22 27.96
CA SER A 166 28.30 17.45 27.95
C SER A 166 29.73 17.28 28.47
N GLN A 167 30.06 16.12 29.07
CA GLN A 167 31.39 15.79 29.58
C GLN A 167 32.17 14.90 28.60
N GLY A 168 31.59 14.54 27.46
CA GLY A 168 32.22 13.66 26.47
C GLY A 168 32.15 12.18 26.80
N VAL A 169 31.25 11.78 27.71
CA VAL A 169 30.98 10.36 27.98
C VAL A 169 29.92 9.87 27.00
N GLN A 170 30.20 8.79 26.29
CA GLN A 170 29.22 8.16 25.39
C GLN A 170 28.06 7.57 26.22
N VAL A 171 26.85 8.05 25.97
CA VAL A 171 25.61 7.65 26.66
C VAL A 171 24.89 6.54 25.89
N SER A 172 24.89 6.62 24.56
CA SER A 172 24.23 5.62 23.71
C SER A 172 24.85 5.54 22.32
N TYR A 173 24.47 4.49 21.59
CA TYR A 173 24.77 4.31 20.17
C TYR A 173 23.47 3.93 19.48
N GLN A 174 22.90 4.83 18.67
CA GLN A 174 21.54 4.67 18.14
C GLN A 174 21.30 5.49 16.88
N TYR A 175 20.18 5.23 16.19
CA TYR A 175 19.67 6.09 15.14
C TYR A 175 19.45 7.52 15.65
N SER A 176 19.83 8.51 14.85
CA SER A 176 19.59 9.92 15.16
C SER A 176 19.39 10.75 13.89
N GLU A 177 18.34 11.57 13.91
CA GLU A 177 18.09 12.62 12.92
C GLU A 177 18.70 13.96 13.37
N ASN A 178 19.35 14.00 14.54
CA ASN A 178 19.90 15.21 15.09
C ASN A 178 21.23 15.57 14.38
N PRO A 179 21.31 16.76 13.74
CA PRO A 179 22.48 17.18 12.98
C PRO A 179 23.76 17.24 13.82
N ALA A 180 23.68 17.52 15.13
CA ALA A 180 24.87 17.61 15.97
C ALA A 180 25.57 16.26 16.12
N TRP A 181 24.83 15.18 16.36
CA TRP A 181 25.40 13.84 16.49
C TRP A 181 25.88 13.28 15.15
N GLN A 182 25.20 13.62 14.06
CA GLN A 182 25.65 13.26 12.70
C GLN A 182 26.97 13.95 12.34
N LEU A 183 27.11 15.24 12.65
CA LEU A 183 28.37 15.98 12.47
C LEU A 183 29.50 15.42 13.34
N ALA A 184 29.20 15.07 14.60
CA ALA A 184 30.18 14.45 15.49
C ALA A 184 30.68 13.12 14.92
N ASP A 185 29.79 12.27 14.41
CA ASP A 185 30.14 10.99 13.78
C ASP A 185 30.97 11.19 12.51
N LEU A 186 30.59 12.15 11.65
CA LEU A 186 31.34 12.48 10.44
C LEU A 186 32.78 12.94 10.76
N LEU A 187 32.95 13.77 11.80
CA LEU A 187 34.27 14.27 12.22
C LEU A 187 35.12 13.17 12.89
N THR A 188 34.53 12.38 13.77
CA THR A 188 35.27 11.44 14.62
C THR A 188 35.45 10.07 13.98
N VAL A 189 34.38 9.48 13.42
CA VAL A 189 34.40 8.12 12.89
C VAL A 189 34.82 8.10 11.42
N VAL A 190 34.19 8.93 10.59
CA VAL A 190 34.46 8.93 9.14
C VAL A 190 35.79 9.63 8.84
N ARG A 191 36.02 10.82 9.40
CA ARG A 191 37.27 11.56 9.19
C ARG A 191 38.42 11.11 10.10
N GLY A 192 38.12 10.47 11.23
CA GLY A 192 39.12 9.92 12.15
C GLY A 192 39.71 10.95 13.13
N LEU A 193 39.01 12.04 13.44
CA LEU A 193 39.46 12.96 14.49
C LEU A 193 39.31 12.32 15.87
N PRO A 194 40.28 12.49 16.79
CA PRO A 194 40.15 11.95 18.13
C PRO A 194 39.04 12.68 18.90
N ASP A 195 38.31 11.95 19.73
CA ASP A 195 37.19 12.47 20.54
C ASP A 195 37.62 13.66 21.44
N SER A 196 38.91 13.77 21.78
CA SER A 196 39.48 14.90 22.53
C SER A 196 39.54 16.23 21.76
N ARG A 197 39.33 16.22 20.43
CA ARG A 197 39.25 17.43 19.60
C ARG A 197 37.84 18.00 19.54
N ILE A 198 36.84 17.33 20.09
CA ILE A 198 35.45 17.78 20.06
C ILE A 198 35.10 18.46 21.38
N ASP A 199 34.55 19.66 21.31
CA ASP A 199 33.93 20.29 22.48
C ASP A 199 32.53 19.70 22.69
N TRP A 200 32.47 18.63 23.49
CA TRP A 200 31.23 17.88 23.77
C TRP A 200 30.15 18.73 24.44
N ALA A 201 30.52 19.77 25.19
CA ALA A 201 29.55 20.69 25.79
C ALA A 201 28.82 21.50 24.69
N SER A 202 29.56 21.98 23.69
CA SER A 202 28.96 22.69 22.54
C SER A 202 28.06 21.78 21.71
N PHE A 203 28.48 20.54 21.44
CA PHE A 203 27.70 19.56 20.67
C PHE A 203 26.44 19.13 21.42
N ALA A 204 26.52 18.91 22.74
CA ALA A 204 25.35 18.60 23.57
C ALA A 204 24.36 19.77 23.62
N ALA A 205 24.84 21.02 23.72
CA ALA A 205 24.00 22.21 23.67
C ALA A 205 23.32 22.38 22.29
N ALA A 206 24.07 22.18 21.21
CA ALA A 206 23.55 22.19 19.84
C ALA A 206 22.49 21.09 19.63
N ALA A 207 22.76 19.87 20.13
CA ALA A 207 21.82 18.76 20.06
C ALA A 207 20.52 19.07 20.80
N ALA A 208 20.61 19.57 22.03
CA ALA A 208 19.44 19.96 22.82
C ALA A 208 18.62 21.07 22.16
N TYR A 209 19.28 22.02 21.49
CA TYR A 209 18.59 23.06 20.73
C TYR A 209 17.86 22.50 19.50
N ALA A 210 18.52 21.62 18.74
CA ALA A 210 17.93 20.95 17.58
C ALA A 210 16.73 20.06 17.93
N ASP A 211 16.82 19.33 19.06
CA ASP A 211 15.74 18.48 19.58
C ASP A 211 14.60 19.28 20.24
N GLY A 212 14.80 20.58 20.49
CA GLY A 212 13.80 21.44 21.09
C GLY A 212 12.49 21.43 20.29
N LEU A 213 11.38 21.15 20.96
CA LEU A 213 10.06 21.10 20.31
C LEU A 213 9.55 22.50 20.02
N ILE A 214 9.03 22.68 18.80
CA ILE A 214 8.44 23.92 18.30
C ILE A 214 7.07 23.66 17.68
N ASP A 215 6.21 24.68 17.67
CA ASP A 215 4.92 24.68 16.98
C ASP A 215 4.96 25.69 15.82
N PRO A 216 5.51 25.29 14.65
CA PRO A 216 5.74 26.21 13.56
C PRO A 216 4.44 26.68 12.90
N ALA A 217 3.40 25.84 12.89
CA ALA A 217 2.10 26.17 12.31
C ALA A 217 1.17 26.91 13.28
N SER A 218 1.54 27.01 14.56
CA SER A 218 0.68 27.53 15.64
C SER A 218 -0.64 26.75 15.75
N ASP A 219 -0.61 25.45 15.47
CA ASP A 219 -1.76 24.54 15.47
C ASP A 219 -1.73 23.51 16.61
N GLY A 220 -0.72 23.59 17.48
CA GLY A 220 -0.48 22.68 18.59
C GLY A 220 0.44 21.50 18.25
N THR A 221 0.79 21.28 16.98
CA THR A 221 1.66 20.19 16.54
C THR A 221 3.11 20.48 16.91
N GLN A 222 3.65 19.69 17.83
CA GLN A 222 5.04 19.80 18.24
C GLN A 222 5.94 19.01 17.30
N VAL A 223 6.92 19.69 16.71
CA VAL A 223 7.96 19.06 15.87
C VAL A 223 9.35 19.46 16.37
N GLN A 224 10.35 18.63 16.10
CA GLN A 224 11.74 18.98 16.41
C GLN A 224 12.17 20.20 15.59
N ARG A 225 13.02 21.04 16.18
CA ARG A 225 13.47 22.29 15.57
C ARG A 225 14.31 22.08 14.32
N PHE A 226 15.24 21.14 14.37
CA PHE A 226 16.08 20.77 13.23
C PHE A 226 16.29 19.27 13.17
N VAL A 227 15.91 18.69 12.04
CA VAL A 227 16.32 17.34 11.64
C VAL A 227 17.27 17.41 10.45
N SER A 228 18.08 16.37 10.27
CA SER A 228 19.04 16.26 9.17
C SER A 228 19.00 14.85 8.60
N ASN A 229 18.76 14.77 7.30
CA ASN A 229 18.77 13.51 6.56
C ASN A 229 19.61 13.70 5.28
N VAL A 230 20.93 13.71 5.45
CA VAL A 230 21.90 13.94 4.37
C VAL A 230 22.47 12.60 3.91
N ALA A 231 22.59 12.44 2.60
CA ALA A 231 23.26 11.31 1.97
C ALA A 231 24.29 11.78 0.95
N PHE A 232 25.45 11.14 0.95
CA PHE A 232 26.54 11.34 0.02
C PHE A 232 26.63 10.12 -0.89
N THR A 233 26.11 10.27 -2.12
CA THR A 233 26.06 9.18 -3.11
C THR A 233 27.22 9.21 -4.10
N GLU A 234 28.05 10.25 -4.04
CA GLU A 234 29.21 10.48 -4.88
C GLU A 234 30.37 10.95 -4.00
N GLU A 235 31.60 10.92 -4.54
CA GLU A 235 32.76 11.46 -3.83
C GLU A 235 32.58 12.97 -3.61
N VAL A 236 32.69 13.41 -2.36
CA VAL A 236 32.57 14.81 -1.96
C VAL A 236 33.73 15.21 -1.06
N ASN A 237 34.13 16.48 -1.16
CA ASN A 237 35.10 17.04 -0.23
C ASN A 237 34.50 17.17 1.17
N LEU A 238 35.31 16.99 2.22
CA LEU A 238 34.85 17.11 3.60
C LEU A 238 34.16 18.45 3.87
N ASP A 239 34.70 19.55 3.35
CA ASP A 239 34.11 20.88 3.54
C ASP A 239 32.70 20.98 2.94
N GLN A 240 32.48 20.33 1.78
CA GLN A 240 31.16 20.26 1.16
C GLN A 240 30.21 19.37 1.95
N ALA A 241 30.71 18.26 2.49
CA ALA A 241 29.93 17.36 3.34
C ALA A 241 29.49 18.05 4.65
N LEU A 242 30.41 18.75 5.30
CA LEU A 242 30.13 19.57 6.49
C LEU A 242 29.14 20.68 6.16
N LEU A 243 29.34 21.41 5.06
CA LEU A 243 28.42 22.46 4.64
C LEU A 243 27.00 21.94 4.37
N ALA A 244 26.87 20.77 3.74
CA ALA A 244 25.58 20.15 3.49
C ALA A 244 24.81 19.87 4.79
N MET A 245 25.47 19.28 5.79
CA MET A 245 24.87 19.04 7.11
C MET A 245 24.63 20.31 7.91
N LEU A 246 25.59 21.24 7.95
CA LEU A 246 25.44 22.51 8.68
C LEU A 246 24.31 23.38 8.11
N SER A 247 24.04 23.27 6.80
CA SER A 247 22.95 24.00 6.14
C SER A 247 21.55 23.57 6.63
N THR A 248 21.38 22.34 7.12
CA THR A 248 20.09 21.84 7.64
C THR A 248 19.76 22.42 9.01
N CYS A 249 20.77 22.84 9.78
CA CYS A 249 20.64 23.28 11.16
C CYS A 249 21.08 24.73 11.42
N ARG A 250 21.45 25.47 10.36
CA ARG A 250 22.03 26.82 10.47
C ARG A 250 23.28 26.84 11.36
N GLY A 251 24.05 25.76 11.30
CA GLY A 251 25.23 25.56 12.13
C GLY A 251 26.49 26.19 11.55
N GLN A 252 27.45 26.43 12.42
CA GLN A 252 28.84 26.69 12.05
C GLN A 252 29.77 25.93 13.00
N LEU A 253 30.94 25.55 12.49
CA LEU A 253 32.02 24.97 13.26
C LEU A 253 33.08 26.03 13.51
N LEU A 254 33.53 26.15 14.76
CA LEU A 254 34.59 27.05 15.19
C LEU A 254 35.71 26.20 15.80
N ASP A 255 36.96 26.47 15.46
CA ASP A 255 38.11 25.87 16.16
C ASP A 255 38.60 26.87 17.21
N THR A 256 38.31 26.57 18.48
CA THR A 256 38.62 27.43 19.63
C THR A 256 39.41 26.60 20.64
N GLU A 257 40.54 27.13 21.11
CA GLU A 257 41.42 26.45 22.09
C GLU A 257 41.85 25.03 21.67
N GLY A 258 41.93 24.78 20.36
CA GLY A 258 42.29 23.47 19.81
C GLY A 258 41.16 22.44 19.83
N THR A 259 39.93 22.85 20.16
CA THR A 259 38.72 22.02 20.10
C THR A 259 37.72 22.59 19.11
N ILE A 260 37.00 21.70 18.43
CA ILE A 260 35.97 22.05 17.47
C ILE A 260 34.66 22.22 18.22
N GLN A 261 34.09 23.42 18.14
CA GLN A 261 32.81 23.80 18.72
C GLN A 261 31.73 23.84 17.64
N LEU A 262 30.58 23.23 17.91
CA LEU A 262 29.39 23.36 17.07
C LEU A 262 28.47 24.43 17.64
N ARG A 263 28.18 25.45 16.83
CA ARG A 263 27.29 26.54 17.21
C ARG A 263 26.13 26.63 16.22
N LEU A 264 24.91 26.42 16.72
CA LEU A 264 23.70 26.65 15.94
C LEU A 264 23.26 28.10 16.09
N ASP A 265 22.84 28.71 14.98
CA ASP A 265 22.43 30.10 14.98
C ASP A 265 21.03 30.27 15.57
N GLN A 266 20.92 31.14 16.59
CA GLN A 266 19.73 31.33 17.41
C GLN A 266 19.67 32.73 17.99
N SER A 267 18.54 33.09 18.59
CA SER A 267 18.43 34.36 19.32
C SER A 267 19.32 34.37 20.56
N ARG A 268 20.27 35.31 20.61
CA ARG A 268 21.27 35.49 21.68
C ARG A 268 21.26 36.91 22.24
N SER A 269 21.66 37.05 23.50
CA SER A 269 21.96 38.32 24.14
C SER A 269 23.36 38.80 23.81
N ALA A 270 23.59 40.11 23.87
CA ALA A 270 24.92 40.67 23.64
C ALA A 270 25.88 40.33 24.78
N VAL A 271 27.14 40.01 24.44
CA VAL A 271 28.19 39.64 25.40
C VAL A 271 29.17 40.78 25.68
N PHE A 272 29.23 41.79 24.80
CA PHE A 272 30.16 42.91 24.92
C PHE A 272 29.59 44.18 24.28
N ASP A 273 29.93 45.33 24.86
CA ASP A 273 29.55 46.65 24.37
C ASP A 273 30.78 47.39 23.87
N PHE A 274 30.81 47.68 22.56
CA PHE A 274 31.76 48.58 21.96
C PHE A 274 31.28 50.03 22.11
N ASP A 275 32.11 50.85 22.74
CA ASP A 275 31.89 52.28 22.94
C ASP A 275 33.17 53.08 22.61
N MET A 276 33.09 54.40 22.68
CA MET A 276 34.24 55.27 22.36
C MET A 276 35.46 55.09 23.28
N ASN A 277 35.34 54.36 24.41
CA ASN A 277 36.47 54.10 25.30
C ASN A 277 37.27 52.86 24.88
N ASN A 278 36.63 51.92 24.19
CA ASN A 278 37.25 50.66 23.79
C ASN A 278 37.38 50.50 22.27
N ILE A 279 36.87 51.45 21.48
CA ILE A 279 37.12 51.59 20.04
C ILE A 279 38.34 52.51 19.85
N VAL A 280 39.29 52.08 19.02
CA VAL A 280 40.47 52.87 18.65
C VAL A 280 40.06 54.02 17.74
N ASP A 281 40.55 55.23 18.03
CA ASP A 281 40.21 56.44 17.30
C ASP A 281 40.53 56.32 15.79
N GLY A 282 39.63 56.82 14.95
CA GLY A 282 39.74 56.76 13.49
C GLY A 282 39.55 55.38 12.85
N SER A 283 39.26 54.32 13.61
CA SER A 283 39.12 52.95 13.07
C SER A 283 37.70 52.54 12.66
N PHE A 284 36.69 53.31 13.08
CA PHE A 284 35.28 52.97 12.87
C PHE A 284 34.82 53.24 11.44
N GLU A 285 34.32 52.22 10.77
CA GLU A 285 33.75 52.28 9.42
C GLU A 285 32.38 51.58 9.39
N VAL A 286 31.41 52.20 8.73
CA VAL A 286 30.08 51.62 8.52
C VAL A 286 29.79 51.56 7.02
N SER A 287 29.31 50.41 6.56
CA SER A 287 28.96 50.19 5.16
C SER A 287 27.66 49.42 5.03
N TYR A 288 26.95 49.63 3.92
CA TYR A 288 25.82 48.80 3.53
C TYR A 288 26.24 47.89 2.38
N LYS A 289 25.96 46.59 2.52
CA LYS A 289 26.10 45.65 1.41
C LYS A 289 25.12 46.00 0.31
N ASP A 290 25.59 46.07 -0.94
CA ASP A 290 24.69 46.23 -2.09
C ASP A 290 23.87 44.95 -2.30
N THR A 291 22.55 45.09 -2.21
CA THR A 291 21.59 43.99 -2.36
C THR A 291 20.94 43.94 -3.74
N ARG A 292 21.29 44.83 -4.68
CA ARG A 292 20.70 44.86 -6.03
C ARG A 292 20.98 43.61 -6.84
N GLU A 293 22.15 43.01 -6.65
CA GLU A 293 22.56 41.76 -7.31
C GLU A 293 22.35 40.52 -6.42
N SER A 294 21.96 40.73 -5.16
CA SER A 294 21.71 39.63 -4.23
C SER A 294 20.44 38.85 -4.62
N ALA A 295 20.48 37.52 -4.47
CA ALA A 295 19.32 36.68 -4.70
C ALA A 295 18.15 37.13 -3.82
N ASN A 296 16.99 37.34 -4.46
CA ASN A 296 15.76 37.82 -3.85
C ASN A 296 14.62 36.79 -3.93
N ARG A 297 14.96 35.60 -4.43
CA ARG A 297 14.13 34.41 -4.46
C ARG A 297 15.02 33.18 -4.26
N LEU A 298 14.59 32.25 -3.40
CA LEU A 298 15.20 30.93 -3.27
C LEU A 298 14.26 29.87 -3.87
N GLU A 299 14.82 28.96 -4.64
CA GLU A 299 14.15 27.72 -5.07
C GLU A 299 14.64 26.60 -4.14
N LEU A 300 13.83 26.29 -3.12
CA LEU A 300 14.13 25.28 -2.13
C LEU A 300 13.74 23.90 -2.68
N MET A 301 14.73 23.05 -2.89
CA MET A 301 14.55 21.69 -3.42
C MET A 301 14.83 20.69 -2.31
N PHE A 302 13.83 19.89 -1.95
CA PHE A 302 13.92 18.91 -0.86
C PHE A 302 12.99 17.72 -1.13
N ARG A 303 13.20 16.62 -0.41
CA ARG A 303 12.24 15.52 -0.31
C ARG A 303 11.50 15.64 1.00
N ASP A 304 10.18 15.69 0.96
CA ASP A 304 9.35 15.93 2.13
C ASP A 304 9.18 14.66 2.97
N THR A 305 9.77 14.65 4.16
CA THR A 305 9.76 13.49 5.06
C THR A 305 8.37 13.13 5.56
N ASP A 306 7.47 14.11 5.62
CA ASP A 306 6.10 13.95 6.13
C ASP A 306 5.11 13.55 5.02
N ASN A 307 5.59 13.48 3.77
CA ASN A 307 4.78 13.21 2.58
C ASN A 307 5.48 12.19 1.65
N ASP A 308 5.79 11.03 2.23
CA ASP A 308 6.39 9.86 1.56
C ASP A 308 7.70 10.17 0.80
N LEU A 309 8.52 11.09 1.33
CA LEU A 309 9.79 11.51 0.71
C LEU A 309 9.64 11.98 -0.73
N ALA A 310 8.48 12.57 -1.06
CA ALA A 310 8.18 13.12 -2.37
C ALA A 310 9.09 14.30 -2.68
N VAL A 311 9.58 14.36 -3.92
CA VAL A 311 10.43 15.47 -4.38
C VAL A 311 9.59 16.72 -4.51
N MET A 312 9.95 17.76 -3.76
CA MET A 312 9.24 19.04 -3.72
C MET A 312 10.17 20.18 -4.13
N THR A 313 9.58 21.22 -4.74
CA THR A 313 10.25 22.49 -5.00
C THR A 313 9.36 23.62 -4.52
N LYS A 314 9.88 24.40 -3.56
CA LYS A 314 9.19 25.54 -2.97
C LYS A 314 9.90 26.83 -3.35
N LEU A 315 9.14 27.80 -3.88
CA LEU A 315 9.65 29.13 -4.15
C LEU A 315 9.51 29.99 -2.90
N TRP A 316 10.62 30.60 -2.47
CA TRP A 316 10.69 31.50 -1.33
C TRP A 316 11.06 32.91 -1.77
N ASN A 317 10.10 33.83 -1.77
CA ASN A 317 10.25 35.18 -2.33
C ASN A 317 10.45 36.26 -1.25
N HIS A 318 11.40 37.17 -1.48
CA HIS A 318 11.53 38.42 -0.72
C HIS A 318 10.77 39.56 -1.43
N GLN A 319 9.45 39.61 -1.26
CA GLN A 319 8.59 40.57 -1.97
C GLN A 319 9.03 42.04 -1.81
N PRO A 320 9.42 42.54 -0.61
CA PRO A 320 9.82 43.93 -0.46
C PRO A 320 11.05 44.33 -1.29
N GLN A 321 12.04 43.43 -1.38
CA GLN A 321 13.26 43.71 -2.15
C GLN A 321 13.03 43.50 -3.66
N GLN A 322 12.19 42.55 -4.06
CA GLN A 322 11.76 42.41 -5.46
C GLN A 322 11.08 43.69 -5.95
N GLY A 323 10.21 44.29 -5.13
CA GLY A 323 9.58 45.58 -5.43
C GLY A 323 10.58 46.74 -5.54
N ARG A 324 11.60 46.77 -4.68
CA ARG A 324 12.68 47.79 -4.73
C ARG A 324 13.63 47.63 -5.92
N THR A 325 13.95 46.39 -6.29
CA THR A 325 14.93 46.07 -7.34
C THR A 325 14.30 46.03 -8.73
N GLY A 326 13.00 45.74 -8.83
CA GLY A 326 12.26 45.65 -10.09
C GLY A 326 12.56 44.38 -10.91
N ARG A 327 13.36 43.45 -10.39
CA ARG A 327 13.70 42.17 -11.04
C ARG A 327 13.78 41.04 -10.03
N VAL A 328 13.49 39.82 -10.47
CA VAL A 328 13.66 38.59 -9.67
C VAL A 328 15.02 37.95 -9.97
N ILE A 329 15.83 37.73 -8.93
CA ILE A 329 17.13 37.07 -8.96
C ILE A 329 17.02 35.82 -8.11
N SER A 330 17.16 34.65 -8.73
CA SER A 330 16.90 33.35 -8.09
C SER A 330 18.19 32.63 -7.77
N ALA A 331 18.25 32.02 -6.59
CA ALA A 331 19.26 31.02 -6.24
C ALA A 331 18.56 29.69 -5.92
N ARG A 332 19.21 28.57 -6.24
CA ARG A 332 18.72 27.22 -5.92
C ARG A 332 19.41 26.70 -4.67
N LEU A 333 18.65 26.05 -3.81
CA LEU A 333 19.15 25.43 -2.60
C LEU A 333 18.66 24.00 -2.52
N TYR A 334 19.60 23.06 -2.47
CA TYR A 334 19.33 21.64 -2.29
C TYR A 334 19.46 21.31 -0.80
N LEU A 335 18.36 20.85 -0.20
CA LEU A 335 18.27 20.64 1.25
C LEU A 335 18.14 19.16 1.66
N GLY A 336 18.25 18.22 0.72
CA GLY A 336 18.14 16.79 1.01
C GLY A 336 16.72 16.39 1.43
N ASN A 337 16.59 15.49 2.42
CA ASN A 337 15.27 15.10 2.94
C ASN A 337 14.96 15.88 4.22
N LEU A 338 13.92 16.70 4.20
CA LEU A 338 13.52 17.54 5.33
C LEU A 338 12.00 17.73 5.34
N PRO A 339 11.40 17.93 6.52
CA PRO A 339 10.03 18.40 6.63
C PRO A 339 9.87 19.76 5.92
N GLN A 340 8.74 19.98 5.24
CA GLN A 340 8.47 21.24 4.54
C GLN A 340 8.66 22.47 5.44
N GLN A 341 8.18 22.43 6.68
CA GLN A 341 8.25 23.57 7.61
C GLN A 341 9.69 24.00 7.92
N GLN A 342 10.62 23.04 8.02
CA GLN A 342 12.03 23.33 8.27
C GLN A 342 12.69 23.95 7.03
N ALA A 343 12.38 23.45 5.83
CA ALA A 343 12.88 24.03 4.58
C ALA A 343 12.46 25.50 4.44
N GLU A 344 11.19 25.83 4.72
CA GLU A 344 10.68 27.21 4.69
C GLU A 344 11.38 28.10 5.72
N ARG A 345 11.59 27.59 6.93
CA ARG A 345 12.33 28.28 7.99
C ARG A 345 13.79 28.56 7.57
N ILE A 346 14.49 27.61 6.95
CA ILE A 346 15.86 27.81 6.45
C ILE A 346 15.86 28.87 5.33
N GLY A 347 14.93 28.77 4.38
CA GLY A 347 14.79 29.74 3.29
C GLY A 347 14.56 31.16 3.80
N ASN A 348 13.69 31.34 4.80
CA ASN A 348 13.44 32.64 5.43
C ASN A 348 14.68 33.20 6.10
N TYR A 349 15.35 32.38 6.91
CA TYR A 349 16.59 32.75 7.59
C TYR A 349 17.66 33.24 6.60
N LEU A 350 17.94 32.47 5.54
CA LEU A 350 18.98 32.82 4.56
C LEU A 350 18.66 34.11 3.81
N LEU A 351 17.38 34.31 3.46
CA LEU A 351 16.95 35.46 2.67
C LEU A 351 16.96 36.74 3.52
N THR A 352 16.37 36.72 4.72
CA THR A 352 16.40 37.85 5.66
C THR A 352 17.83 38.20 6.07
N ARG A 353 18.66 37.20 6.39
CA ARG A 353 20.07 37.43 6.76
C ARG A 353 20.91 38.02 5.62
N SER A 354 20.58 37.72 4.37
CA SER A 354 21.32 38.24 3.20
C SER A 354 20.88 39.64 2.77
N ILE A 355 19.59 39.96 2.90
CA ILE A 355 18.98 41.18 2.35
C ILE A 355 18.69 42.22 3.43
N ASP A 356 18.03 41.84 4.51
CA ASP A 356 17.58 42.78 5.55
C ASP A 356 18.72 43.11 6.51
N ASN A 357 19.58 42.13 6.81
CA ASN A 357 20.75 42.31 7.66
C ASN A 357 21.96 42.78 6.83
N ASN A 358 21.81 43.85 6.04
CA ASN A 358 22.82 44.33 5.09
C ASN A 358 23.75 45.43 5.64
N LEU A 359 23.56 45.87 6.88
CA LEU A 359 24.43 46.84 7.53
C LEU A 359 25.66 46.14 8.14
N HIS A 360 26.84 46.62 7.79
CA HIS A 360 28.13 46.14 8.27
C HIS A 360 28.90 47.24 8.99
N CYS A 361 29.69 46.84 9.97
CA CYS A 361 30.54 47.73 10.75
C CYS A 361 31.94 47.11 10.85
N ARG A 362 32.98 47.91 10.61
CA ARG A 362 34.37 47.56 10.95
C ARG A 362 34.85 48.50 12.04
N LEU A 363 35.57 47.95 13.00
CA LEU A 363 36.18 48.72 14.07
C LEU A 363 37.43 48.00 14.56
N ARG A 364 38.38 48.76 15.11
CA ARG A 364 39.50 48.23 15.86
C ARG A 364 39.25 48.49 17.34
N SER A 365 39.40 47.46 18.16
CA SER A 365 39.22 47.56 19.60
C SER A 365 40.52 47.33 20.37
N THR A 366 40.54 47.85 21.59
CA THR A 366 41.60 47.59 22.58
C THR A 366 41.55 46.14 23.09
N PRO A 367 42.57 45.67 23.84
CA PRO A 367 42.61 44.32 24.40
C PRO A 367 41.43 43.96 25.32
N ALA A 368 40.60 44.92 25.73
CA ALA A 368 39.39 44.69 26.52
C ALA A 368 38.38 43.74 25.82
N SER A 369 38.46 43.64 24.49
CA SER A 369 37.59 42.80 23.67
C SER A 369 38.07 41.34 23.53
N LEU A 370 39.09 40.89 24.26
CA LEU A 370 39.70 39.56 24.12
C LEU A 370 38.70 38.40 24.23
N MET A 371 37.66 38.56 25.05
CA MET A 371 36.60 37.55 25.24
C MET A 371 35.64 37.40 24.06
N VAL A 372 35.64 38.34 23.11
CA VAL A 372 34.71 38.34 21.96
C VAL A 372 35.25 37.41 20.87
N MET A 373 34.40 36.49 20.40
CA MET A 373 34.72 35.53 19.35
C MET A 373 33.78 35.67 18.13
N PRO A 374 34.16 35.14 16.95
CA PRO A 374 33.25 35.02 15.81
C PRO A 374 31.94 34.30 16.19
N GLY A 375 30.81 34.85 15.76
CA GLY A 375 29.46 34.39 16.08
C GLY A 375 28.83 34.99 17.34
N ASP A 376 29.58 35.77 18.13
CA ASP A 376 29.03 36.49 19.28
C ASP A 376 28.18 37.69 18.86
N VAL A 377 27.25 38.05 19.73
CA VAL A 377 26.46 39.27 19.57
C VAL A 377 27.08 40.36 20.44
N VAL A 378 27.33 41.50 19.84
CA VAL A 378 27.94 42.67 20.49
C VAL A 378 27.05 43.89 20.24
N ARG A 379 27.11 44.87 21.12
CA ARG A 379 26.44 46.17 20.89
C ARG A 379 27.48 47.20 20.52
N VAL A 380 27.17 48.07 19.57
CA VAL A 380 28.08 49.13 19.14
C VAL A 380 27.43 50.48 19.29
N LYS A 381 28.12 51.37 20.01
CA LYS A 381 27.80 52.78 20.16
C LYS A 381 28.98 53.63 19.71
N HIS A 382 28.75 54.47 18.72
CA HIS A 382 29.73 55.44 18.22
C HIS A 382 29.01 56.72 17.79
N ASP A 383 29.61 57.88 17.99
CA ASP A 383 29.04 59.19 17.61
C ASP A 383 28.84 59.37 16.09
N ALA A 384 29.75 58.84 15.28
CA ALA A 384 29.68 58.79 13.82
C ALA A 384 28.68 57.75 13.27
N ALA A 385 28.08 56.91 14.13
CA ALA A 385 27.20 55.85 13.67
C ALA A 385 25.84 56.39 13.17
N PRO A 386 25.26 55.84 12.09
CA PRO A 386 23.96 56.30 11.59
C PRO A 386 22.79 55.99 12.55
N TRP A 387 22.91 54.97 13.41
CA TRP A 387 21.90 54.61 14.40
C TRP A 387 21.95 55.46 15.69
N SER A 388 23.00 56.24 15.92
CA SER A 388 23.17 57.03 17.15
C SER A 388 22.74 58.50 17.03
N GLN A 389 22.49 59.00 15.81
CA GLN A 389 22.33 60.44 15.52
C GLN A 389 21.08 61.12 16.15
N SER A 390 20.14 60.37 16.73
CA SER A 390 18.94 60.91 17.38
C SER A 390 18.44 60.06 18.56
N ALA A 391 19.30 59.19 19.08
CA ALA A 391 18.95 58.24 20.14
C ALA A 391 19.43 58.71 21.53
N ALA A 392 18.79 58.21 22.59
CA ALA A 392 19.22 58.43 23.96
C ALA A 392 19.21 57.12 24.76
N GLY A 393 20.07 57.01 25.78
CA GLY A 393 20.14 55.80 26.61
C GLY A 393 20.57 54.56 25.81
N ASP A 394 19.85 53.45 25.99
CA ASP A 394 20.17 52.17 25.35
C ASP A 394 19.92 52.16 23.83
N GLU A 395 19.12 53.10 23.30
CA GLU A 395 18.87 53.22 21.86
C GLU A 395 20.11 53.69 21.08
N LEU A 396 21.15 54.19 21.78
CA LEU A 396 22.45 54.54 21.18
C LEU A 396 23.23 53.30 20.72
N TYR A 397 22.82 52.11 21.14
CA TYR A 397 23.46 50.85 20.81
C TYR A 397 22.68 50.12 19.71
N GLN A 398 23.40 49.69 18.68
CA GLN A 398 22.90 48.73 17.70
C GLN A 398 23.58 47.38 17.94
N ALA A 399 22.81 46.30 17.89
CA ALA A 399 23.35 44.95 18.01
C ALA A 399 23.95 44.48 16.67
N PHE A 400 25.10 43.83 16.73
CA PHE A 400 25.82 43.22 15.63
C PHE A 400 26.26 41.80 15.98
N GLU A 401 26.33 40.94 14.97
CA GLU A 401 26.98 39.65 14.99
C GLU A 401 28.43 39.83 14.51
N VAL A 402 29.37 39.22 15.25
CA VAL A 402 30.79 39.20 14.89
C VAL A 402 31.01 38.19 13.78
N LEU A 403 31.49 38.63 12.62
CA LEU A 403 31.82 37.73 11.49
C LEU A 403 33.29 37.32 11.50
N GLU A 404 34.17 38.26 11.82
CA GLU A 404 35.61 38.05 11.78
C GLU A 404 36.26 38.80 12.94
N VAL A 405 37.29 38.17 13.51
CA VAL A 405 38.17 38.76 14.52
C VAL A 405 39.60 38.50 14.06
N ALA A 406 40.39 39.56 13.95
CA ALA A 406 41.81 39.47 13.62
C ALA A 406 42.64 40.16 14.70
N GLU A 407 43.67 39.48 15.20
CA GLU A 407 44.56 40.01 16.23
C GLU A 407 45.78 40.67 15.60
N ASN A 408 46.04 41.90 16.01
CA ASN A 408 47.18 42.67 15.53
C ASN A 408 48.40 42.49 16.44
N PRO A 409 49.63 42.68 15.92
CA PRO A 409 50.85 42.61 16.72
C PRO A 409 50.94 43.63 17.87
N ASP A 410 50.12 44.68 17.84
CA ASP A 410 50.03 45.73 18.87
C ASP A 410 48.97 45.42 19.95
N GLU A 411 48.51 44.17 20.03
CA GLU A 411 47.49 43.66 20.95
C GLU A 411 46.08 44.24 20.70
N THR A 412 45.89 45.07 19.67
CA THR A 412 44.55 45.49 19.22
C THR A 412 43.87 44.40 18.40
N ARG A 413 42.54 44.46 18.29
CA ARG A 413 41.74 43.47 17.57
C ARG A 413 40.86 44.15 16.53
N ASP A 414 40.97 43.73 15.29
CA ASP A 414 40.12 44.18 14.19
C ASP A 414 38.87 43.29 14.09
N PHE A 415 37.71 43.94 13.96
CA PHE A 415 36.42 43.27 13.90
C PHE A 415 35.69 43.60 12.60
N LEU A 416 35.12 42.57 11.97
CA LEU A 416 34.08 42.72 10.96
C LEU A 416 32.74 42.28 11.56
N LEU A 417 31.79 43.19 11.58
CA LEU A 417 30.49 43.03 12.22
C LEU A 417 29.37 43.15 11.17
N ARG A 418 28.27 42.42 11.38
CA ARG A 418 27.03 42.56 10.60
C ARG A 418 25.85 42.78 11.55
N VAL A 419 24.91 43.64 11.18
CA VAL A 419 23.74 43.93 12.01
C VAL A 419 23.02 42.65 12.42
N TYR A 420 22.67 42.57 13.69
CA TYR A 420 22.02 41.42 14.29
C TYR A 420 20.57 41.78 14.62
N ASN A 421 19.65 40.94 14.18
CA ASN A 421 18.22 41.06 14.45
C ASN A 421 17.69 39.72 15.01
N PRO A 422 17.19 39.68 16.25
CA PRO A 422 16.68 38.43 16.85
C PRO A 422 15.47 37.85 16.09
N ASN A 423 14.73 38.68 15.34
CA ASN A 423 13.59 38.22 14.54
C ASN A 423 14.01 37.46 13.26
N THR A 424 15.31 37.41 12.93
CA THR A 424 15.83 36.60 11.81
C THR A 424 15.78 35.10 12.13
N TYR A 425 15.53 34.71 13.39
CA TYR A 425 15.55 33.33 13.88
C TYR A 425 14.14 32.82 14.28
N PRO A 426 13.11 32.87 13.42
CA PRO A 426 11.78 32.45 13.81
C PRO A 426 11.66 30.92 13.89
N ASP A 427 10.83 30.48 14.83
CA ASP A 427 10.33 29.11 14.92
C ASP A 427 8.99 28.90 14.22
N THR A 428 8.38 29.97 13.72
CA THR A 428 7.16 29.90 12.93
C THR A 428 7.48 29.42 11.51
N ALA A 429 6.59 28.63 10.94
CA ALA A 429 6.56 28.33 9.52
C ALA A 429 6.48 29.64 8.72
N GLY A 430 7.03 29.61 7.51
CA GLY A 430 6.98 30.76 6.64
C GLY A 430 5.55 31.00 6.10
N PRO A 431 5.19 32.22 5.65
CA PRO A 431 3.91 32.47 4.99
C PRO A 431 3.67 31.51 3.81
N THR A 432 2.42 31.08 3.61
CA THR A 432 2.00 30.16 2.55
C THR A 432 2.32 30.74 1.17
N GLN A 433 3.45 30.32 0.58
CA GLN A 433 3.78 30.61 -0.83
C GLN A 433 3.43 29.41 -1.71
N ASN A 434 2.96 29.66 -2.93
CA ASN A 434 2.47 28.62 -3.83
C ASN A 434 3.50 27.51 -4.05
N LEU A 435 3.07 26.27 -3.80
CA LEU A 435 3.79 25.07 -4.20
C LEU A 435 3.69 24.93 -5.72
N ILE A 436 4.83 24.87 -6.40
CA ILE A 436 4.85 24.31 -7.76
C ILE A 436 4.97 22.81 -7.54
N GLY A 437 3.84 22.12 -7.51
CA GLY A 437 3.82 20.67 -7.46
C GLY A 437 4.50 20.13 -8.71
N THR A 438 5.71 19.62 -8.59
CA THR A 438 6.22 18.64 -9.54
C THR A 438 5.36 17.41 -9.36
N THR A 439 4.45 17.21 -10.29
CA THR A 439 3.58 16.04 -10.34
C THR A 439 4.48 14.83 -10.58
N VAL A 440 4.96 14.22 -9.50
CA VAL A 440 5.28 12.80 -9.55
C VAL A 440 3.94 12.13 -9.80
N ASN A 441 3.83 11.36 -10.87
CA ASN A 441 2.70 10.48 -11.10
C ASN A 441 2.66 9.46 -9.96
N ARG A 442 2.13 9.86 -8.80
CA ARG A 442 1.69 8.92 -7.78
C ARG A 442 0.64 8.08 -8.48
N ARG A 443 0.81 6.76 -8.43
CA ARG A 443 -0.28 5.84 -8.74
C ARG A 443 -1.48 6.34 -7.92
N PRO A 444 -2.63 6.64 -8.56
CA PRO A 444 -3.81 7.05 -7.83
C PRO A 444 -4.11 6.03 -6.72
N LEU A 445 -4.78 6.40 -5.64
CA LEU A 445 -5.26 5.40 -4.70
C LEU A 445 -6.24 4.45 -5.42
N PRO A 446 -6.36 3.17 -5.00
CA PRO A 446 -7.40 2.28 -5.51
C PRO A 446 -8.76 2.97 -5.48
N PRO A 447 -9.61 2.75 -6.50
CA PRO A 447 -10.90 3.40 -6.54
C PRO A 447 -11.76 2.96 -5.33
N PRO A 448 -12.64 3.82 -4.80
CA PRO A 448 -13.50 3.46 -3.68
C PRO A 448 -14.39 2.27 -4.06
N LYS A 449 -14.83 1.47 -3.07
CA LYS A 449 -15.84 0.43 -3.33
C LYS A 449 -17.20 1.05 -3.65
N THR A 450 -18.05 0.33 -4.38
CA THR A 450 -19.45 0.73 -4.55
C THR A 450 -20.21 0.64 -3.22
N GLU A 451 -21.03 1.65 -2.92
CA GLU A 451 -21.83 1.68 -1.68
C GLU A 451 -23.09 0.81 -1.77
N SER A 452 -23.68 0.70 -2.96
CA SER A 452 -24.90 -0.05 -3.20
C SER A 452 -24.82 -0.80 -4.53
N TRP A 453 -25.25 -2.06 -4.52
CA TRP A 453 -25.39 -2.88 -5.73
C TRP A 453 -26.48 -3.93 -5.55
N HIS A 454 -27.07 -4.35 -6.67
CA HIS A 454 -28.06 -5.41 -6.71
C HIS A 454 -27.80 -6.30 -7.91
N LEU A 455 -27.91 -7.61 -7.68
CA LEU A 455 -27.97 -8.61 -8.71
C LEU A 455 -29.39 -9.16 -8.79
N THR A 456 -29.94 -9.20 -10.01
CA THR A 456 -31.27 -9.75 -10.28
C THR A 456 -31.22 -10.65 -11.49
N ALA A 457 -31.91 -11.79 -11.43
CA ALA A 457 -32.08 -12.68 -12.55
C ALA A 457 -33.53 -12.62 -13.05
N ASN A 458 -33.74 -12.78 -14.35
CA ASN A 458 -35.06 -13.04 -14.90
C ASN A 458 -35.16 -14.45 -15.49
N LEU A 459 -36.40 -14.94 -15.61
CA LEU A 459 -36.72 -16.24 -16.19
C LEU A 459 -36.44 -16.32 -17.71
N GLY A 460 -36.05 -15.21 -18.34
CA GLY A 460 -35.58 -15.14 -19.73
C GLY A 460 -34.07 -15.32 -19.90
N GLY A 461 -33.33 -15.55 -18.81
CA GLY A 461 -31.89 -15.84 -18.83
C GLY A 461 -30.95 -14.64 -18.81
N GLU A 462 -31.49 -13.47 -18.47
CA GLU A 462 -30.72 -12.25 -18.29
C GLU A 462 -30.38 -12.09 -16.80
N LEU A 463 -29.08 -12.03 -16.51
CA LEU A 463 -28.55 -11.58 -15.24
C LEU A 463 -28.29 -10.08 -15.33
N ARG A 464 -29.00 -9.30 -14.52
CA ARG A 464 -28.88 -7.85 -14.46
C ARG A 464 -28.15 -7.44 -13.19
N LEU A 465 -26.96 -6.86 -13.38
CA LEU A 465 -26.17 -6.19 -12.37
C LEU A 465 -26.49 -4.70 -12.39
N SER A 466 -26.86 -4.15 -11.23
CA SER A 466 -27.11 -2.72 -11.05
C SER A 466 -26.25 -2.19 -9.91
N PHE A 467 -25.51 -1.10 -10.08
CA PHE A 467 -24.65 -0.56 -9.03
C PHE A 467 -24.56 0.98 -9.06
N ALA A 468 -24.28 1.53 -7.88
CA ALA A 468 -24.03 2.95 -7.67
C ALA A 468 -22.58 3.32 -8.05
N ILE A 469 -22.38 4.55 -8.54
CA ILE A 469 -21.03 5.07 -8.83
C ILE A 469 -20.70 6.16 -7.81
N PRO A 470 -19.78 5.90 -6.86
CA PRO A 470 -19.35 6.88 -5.88
C PRO A 470 -18.71 8.11 -6.53
N ARG A 471 -18.70 9.22 -5.80
CA ARG A 471 -18.03 10.44 -6.25
C ARG A 471 -16.52 10.18 -6.40
N ASN A 472 -15.94 10.64 -7.52
CA ASN A 472 -14.52 10.48 -7.86
C ASN A 472 -14.06 9.03 -8.12
N ALA A 473 -14.96 8.08 -8.36
CA ALA A 473 -14.60 6.74 -8.77
C ALA A 473 -14.14 6.70 -10.25
N ASP A 474 -12.90 6.31 -10.53
CA ASP A 474 -12.41 5.95 -11.88
C ASP A 474 -12.44 4.43 -12.07
N TYR A 475 -13.63 3.88 -12.30
CA TYR A 475 -13.77 2.45 -12.59
C TYR A 475 -13.53 2.21 -14.08
N ARG A 476 -12.63 1.28 -14.40
CA ARG A 476 -12.29 0.91 -15.79
C ARG A 476 -12.71 -0.51 -16.12
N VAL A 477 -12.54 -1.41 -15.17
CA VAL A 477 -12.94 -2.82 -15.30
C VAL A 477 -13.72 -3.20 -14.05
N GLY A 478 -14.85 -3.87 -14.22
CA GLY A 478 -15.59 -4.51 -13.15
C GLY A 478 -15.42 -6.02 -13.22
N ASP A 479 -15.14 -6.62 -12.07
CA ASP A 479 -14.96 -8.07 -11.91
C ASP A 479 -16.08 -8.59 -11.00
N LEU A 480 -16.99 -9.36 -11.60
CA LEU A 480 -18.09 -10.03 -10.91
C LEU A 480 -17.77 -11.53 -10.80
N ALA A 481 -17.48 -12.00 -9.59
CA ALA A 481 -17.29 -13.41 -9.29
C ALA A 481 -18.58 -14.00 -8.72
N LEU A 482 -19.10 -15.05 -9.36
CA LEU A 482 -20.31 -15.76 -8.97
C LEU A 482 -19.92 -17.15 -8.47
N LEU A 483 -20.24 -17.47 -7.22
CA LEU A 483 -20.14 -18.82 -6.71
C LEU A 483 -21.49 -19.52 -6.94
N ALA A 484 -21.49 -20.49 -7.85
CA ALA A 484 -22.72 -21.08 -8.37
C ALA A 484 -22.62 -22.59 -8.53
N ASP A 485 -23.76 -23.25 -8.52
CA ASP A 485 -23.93 -24.64 -8.98
C ASP A 485 -24.32 -24.60 -10.47
N GLU A 486 -23.49 -25.19 -11.33
CA GLU A 486 -23.74 -25.29 -12.77
C GLU A 486 -24.65 -26.48 -13.06
N GLU A 487 -25.94 -26.23 -13.30
CA GLU A 487 -26.94 -27.29 -13.38
C GLU A 487 -26.67 -28.31 -14.50
N LEU A 488 -26.02 -27.87 -15.58
CA LEU A 488 -25.70 -28.71 -16.73
C LEU A 488 -24.52 -29.65 -16.49
N GLU A 489 -23.61 -29.27 -15.59
CA GLU A 489 -22.38 -30.01 -15.24
C GLU A 489 -22.36 -30.34 -13.73
N ARG A 490 -23.54 -30.44 -13.13
CA ARG A 490 -23.70 -30.55 -11.68
C ARG A 490 -22.94 -31.75 -11.13
N THR A 491 -22.10 -31.48 -10.15
CA THR A 491 -21.46 -32.50 -9.32
C THR A 491 -22.15 -32.54 -7.96
N GLN A 492 -22.73 -33.68 -7.61
CA GLN A 492 -23.47 -33.85 -6.35
C GLN A 492 -23.15 -35.18 -5.67
N THR A 493 -23.31 -35.21 -4.35
CA THR A 493 -23.25 -36.40 -3.50
C THR A 493 -24.32 -36.28 -2.41
N THR A 494 -24.47 -37.26 -1.53
CA THR A 494 -25.44 -37.23 -0.43
C THR A 494 -24.76 -37.46 0.91
N LEU A 495 -25.32 -36.90 1.97
CA LEU A 495 -24.90 -37.18 3.34
C LEU A 495 -25.24 -38.61 3.74
N THR A 496 -24.30 -39.35 4.32
CA THR A 496 -24.57 -40.68 4.89
C THR A 496 -25.03 -40.62 6.35
N ALA A 497 -24.74 -39.52 7.04
CA ALA A 497 -25.14 -39.26 8.42
C ALA A 497 -25.65 -37.81 8.58
N SER A 498 -26.41 -37.54 9.64
CA SER A 498 -26.84 -36.18 9.96
C SER A 498 -25.66 -35.28 10.34
N LEU A 499 -25.70 -34.02 9.90
CA LEU A 499 -24.72 -32.99 10.21
C LEU A 499 -25.34 -31.98 11.17
N ALA A 500 -24.82 -31.84 12.39
CA ALA A 500 -25.23 -30.80 13.34
C ALA A 500 -24.48 -29.48 13.08
N ALA A 501 -25.01 -28.34 13.53
CA ALA A 501 -24.42 -27.02 13.27
C ALA A 501 -22.99 -26.82 13.85
N ALA A 502 -22.61 -27.59 14.87
CA ALA A 502 -21.29 -27.53 15.51
C ALA A 502 -20.27 -28.51 14.91
N ASP A 503 -20.70 -29.43 14.04
CA ASP A 503 -19.84 -30.46 13.49
C ASP A 503 -18.83 -29.85 12.52
N THR A 504 -17.58 -30.28 12.63
CA THR A 504 -16.47 -29.88 11.74
C THR A 504 -16.09 -30.97 10.76
N THR A 505 -16.80 -32.10 10.82
CA THR A 505 -16.65 -33.24 9.91
C THR A 505 -18.00 -33.68 9.38
N MET A 506 -18.05 -34.11 8.12
CA MET A 506 -19.25 -34.64 7.48
C MET A 506 -18.92 -35.94 6.75
N GLU A 507 -19.86 -36.89 6.72
CA GLU A 507 -19.73 -38.14 5.97
C GLU A 507 -20.60 -38.11 4.72
N VAL A 508 -19.98 -38.40 3.57
CA VAL A 508 -20.63 -38.38 2.25
C VAL A 508 -20.58 -39.74 1.56
N ASN A 509 -21.55 -39.98 0.68
CA ASN A 509 -21.65 -41.25 -0.04
C ASN A 509 -20.50 -41.47 -1.04
N SER A 510 -20.01 -40.39 -1.65
CA SER A 510 -18.89 -40.42 -2.61
C SER A 510 -18.13 -39.10 -2.62
N SER A 511 -16.80 -39.19 -2.72
CA SER A 511 -15.91 -38.03 -2.91
C SER A 511 -15.59 -37.71 -4.37
N ALA A 512 -16.08 -38.51 -5.32
CA ALA A 512 -15.77 -38.33 -6.73
C ALA A 512 -16.28 -36.97 -7.25
N GLY A 513 -15.41 -36.22 -7.94
CA GLY A 513 -15.74 -34.91 -8.52
C GLY A 513 -15.56 -33.71 -7.59
N PHE A 514 -15.32 -33.94 -6.29
CA PHE A 514 -15.01 -32.90 -5.31
C PHE A 514 -13.50 -32.82 -5.05
N ARG A 515 -13.01 -31.65 -4.66
CA ARG A 515 -11.60 -31.37 -4.37
C ARG A 515 -11.46 -30.56 -3.08
N VAL A 516 -10.41 -30.83 -2.32
CA VAL A 516 -10.08 -30.05 -1.12
C VAL A 516 -9.83 -28.58 -1.52
N GLY A 517 -10.53 -27.65 -0.89
CA GLY A 517 -10.57 -26.22 -1.23
C GLY A 517 -11.83 -25.80 -1.99
N ASP A 518 -12.65 -26.74 -2.46
CA ASP A 518 -13.94 -26.42 -3.07
C ASP A 518 -14.92 -25.86 -2.03
N TYR A 519 -15.74 -24.91 -2.45
CA TYR A 519 -16.95 -24.55 -1.73
C TYR A 519 -18.09 -25.50 -2.12
N ILE A 520 -18.86 -25.92 -1.12
CA ILE A 520 -20.01 -26.83 -1.27
C ILE A 520 -21.26 -26.23 -0.65
N ASN A 521 -22.43 -26.65 -1.13
CA ASN A 521 -23.72 -26.26 -0.59
C ASN A 521 -24.48 -27.46 -0.02
N VAL A 522 -24.97 -27.30 1.21
CA VAL A 522 -25.87 -28.25 1.89
C VAL A 522 -27.04 -27.46 2.47
N GLY A 523 -28.25 -27.71 1.97
CA GLY A 523 -29.41 -26.89 2.32
C GLY A 523 -29.13 -25.41 2.06
N THR A 524 -29.31 -24.55 3.06
CA THR A 524 -29.06 -23.10 2.98
C THR A 524 -27.63 -22.69 3.35
N GLU A 525 -26.76 -23.64 3.73
CA GLU A 525 -25.40 -23.37 4.15
C GLU A 525 -24.40 -23.54 3.00
N VAL A 526 -23.39 -22.68 2.97
CA VAL A 526 -22.17 -22.84 2.17
C VAL A 526 -21.03 -23.19 3.11
N LEU A 527 -20.32 -24.27 2.77
CA LEU A 527 -19.18 -24.79 3.52
C LEU A 527 -17.94 -24.81 2.62
N GLU A 528 -16.76 -24.80 3.22
CA GLU A 528 -15.50 -25.05 2.51
C GLU A 528 -14.97 -26.44 2.87
N LEU A 529 -14.59 -27.22 1.86
CA LEU A 529 -13.99 -28.54 2.03
C LEU A 529 -12.50 -28.39 2.38
N VAL A 530 -12.12 -28.59 3.63
CA VAL A 530 -10.74 -28.34 4.12
C VAL A 530 -9.85 -29.60 4.05
N GLY A 531 -10.45 -30.79 4.00
CA GLY A 531 -9.71 -32.04 3.93
C GLY A 531 -10.61 -33.28 3.98
N PRO A 532 -10.06 -34.50 4.12
CA PRO A 532 -8.64 -34.81 4.23
C PRO A 532 -7.94 -34.87 2.86
N GLY A 533 -6.73 -34.31 2.77
CA GLY A 533 -5.93 -34.33 1.55
C GLY A 533 -5.18 -33.01 1.31
N VAL A 534 -4.57 -32.89 0.13
CA VAL A 534 -3.91 -31.66 -0.34
C VAL A 534 -4.91 -30.85 -1.14
N ARG A 535 -4.82 -29.51 -1.06
CA ARG A 535 -5.67 -28.58 -1.82
C ARG A 535 -5.67 -28.89 -3.32
N GLU A 536 -6.82 -28.71 -3.97
CA GLU A 536 -7.11 -29.00 -5.38
C GLU A 536 -7.10 -30.49 -5.78
N VAL A 537 -6.97 -31.41 -4.81
CA VAL A 537 -7.00 -32.87 -5.04
C VAL A 537 -8.27 -33.47 -4.44
N VAL A 538 -8.75 -34.57 -5.04
CA VAL A 538 -9.89 -35.34 -4.51
C VAL A 538 -9.61 -35.77 -3.07
N PRO A 539 -10.56 -35.59 -2.12
CA PRO A 539 -10.40 -36.03 -0.75
C PRO A 539 -10.01 -37.50 -0.65
N THR A 540 -9.08 -37.81 0.24
CA THR A 540 -8.58 -39.19 0.40
C THR A 540 -9.55 -40.11 1.15
N SER A 541 -10.64 -39.55 1.68
CA SER A 541 -11.68 -40.26 2.43
C SER A 541 -13.05 -39.62 2.17
N ASN A 542 -14.12 -40.42 2.34
CA ASN A 542 -15.51 -39.98 2.33
C ASN A 542 -15.96 -39.31 3.64
N THR A 543 -15.09 -39.27 4.66
CA THR A 543 -15.27 -38.42 5.83
C THR A 543 -14.49 -37.13 5.60
N TRP A 544 -15.20 -36.05 5.34
CA TRP A 544 -14.64 -34.74 5.00
C TRP A 544 -14.48 -33.86 6.24
N GLN A 545 -13.42 -33.07 6.27
CA GLN A 545 -13.24 -31.95 7.20
C GLN A 545 -13.75 -30.68 6.53
N VAL A 546 -14.60 -29.92 7.21
CA VAL A 546 -15.27 -28.75 6.63
C VAL A 546 -15.17 -27.52 7.52
N ALA A 547 -14.97 -26.36 6.89
CA ALA A 547 -15.18 -25.08 7.52
C ALA A 547 -16.64 -24.67 7.33
N ARG A 548 -17.33 -24.45 8.45
CA ARG A 548 -18.75 -24.09 8.52
C ARG A 548 -18.97 -22.60 8.27
N ALA A 549 -20.22 -22.22 8.01
CA ALA A 549 -20.66 -20.82 7.95
C ALA A 549 -19.87 -19.91 6.98
N GLN A 550 -19.62 -20.39 5.76
CA GLN A 550 -18.84 -19.66 4.77
C GLN A 550 -19.73 -18.72 3.94
N LYS A 551 -19.11 -17.72 3.30
CA LYS A 551 -19.74 -16.80 2.33
C LYS A 551 -21.01 -16.10 2.83
N GLY A 552 -21.06 -15.79 4.14
CA GLY A 552 -22.16 -15.09 4.79
C GLY A 552 -23.37 -15.96 5.13
N THR A 553 -23.22 -17.29 5.09
CA THR A 553 -24.26 -18.24 5.54
C THR A 553 -24.01 -18.67 7.00
N PRO A 554 -25.05 -18.86 7.83
CA PRO A 554 -24.91 -19.42 9.17
C PRO A 554 -24.79 -20.94 9.11
N ALA A 555 -24.16 -21.54 10.12
CA ALA A 555 -24.10 -23.00 10.25
C ALA A 555 -25.50 -23.58 10.51
N ALA A 556 -25.91 -24.57 9.72
CA ALA A 556 -27.22 -25.21 9.79
C ALA A 556 -27.10 -26.72 10.04
N SER A 557 -28.18 -27.34 10.54
CA SER A 557 -28.26 -28.80 10.61
C SER A 557 -28.79 -29.38 9.30
N ALA A 558 -28.25 -30.52 8.87
CA ALA A 558 -28.70 -31.28 7.71
C ALA A 558 -28.94 -32.76 8.09
N ALA A 559 -29.93 -33.39 7.46
CA ALA A 559 -30.28 -34.78 7.69
C ALA A 559 -29.43 -35.73 6.83
N GLY A 560 -29.27 -36.98 7.28
CA GLY A 560 -28.72 -38.03 6.44
C GLY A 560 -29.60 -38.22 5.20
N GLY A 561 -28.99 -38.27 4.02
CA GLY A 561 -29.67 -38.29 2.72
C GLY A 561 -29.73 -36.93 2.02
N ASP A 562 -29.47 -35.81 2.71
CA ASP A 562 -29.49 -34.49 2.08
C ASP A 562 -28.40 -34.37 1.00
N ALA A 563 -28.75 -33.68 -0.09
CA ALA A 563 -27.85 -33.48 -1.22
C ALA A 563 -26.77 -32.43 -0.90
N VAL A 564 -25.55 -32.75 -1.33
CA VAL A 564 -24.35 -31.91 -1.23
C VAL A 564 -23.94 -31.54 -2.65
N TYR A 565 -23.97 -30.24 -2.96
CA TYR A 565 -23.65 -29.73 -4.29
C TYR A 565 -22.26 -29.07 -4.29
N ARG A 566 -21.46 -29.36 -5.31
CA ARG A 566 -20.22 -28.62 -5.55
C ARG A 566 -20.53 -27.25 -6.14
N LEU A 567 -19.88 -26.20 -5.64
CA LEU A 567 -19.99 -24.86 -6.21
C LEU A 567 -18.74 -24.53 -7.02
N THR A 568 -18.94 -23.97 -8.21
CA THR A 568 -17.88 -23.45 -9.08
C THR A 568 -17.88 -21.93 -9.06
N GLU A 569 -16.69 -21.34 -9.16
CA GLU A 569 -16.55 -19.89 -9.28
C GLU A 569 -16.55 -19.49 -10.76
N ARG A 570 -17.52 -18.68 -11.15
CA ARG A 570 -17.62 -18.08 -12.49
C ARG A 570 -17.28 -16.59 -12.43
N ARG A 571 -16.16 -16.20 -13.04
CA ARG A 571 -15.76 -14.79 -13.15
C ARG A 571 -16.25 -14.15 -14.43
N ILE A 572 -16.81 -12.96 -14.30
CA ILE A 572 -17.30 -12.14 -15.39
C ILE A 572 -16.58 -10.81 -15.33
N HIS A 573 -15.79 -10.54 -16.35
CA HIS A 573 -15.08 -9.28 -16.52
C HIS A 573 -15.88 -8.39 -17.49
N PHE A 574 -16.11 -7.14 -17.12
CA PHE A 574 -16.74 -6.16 -17.99
C PHE A 574 -16.00 -4.84 -17.94
N VAL A 575 -15.89 -4.17 -19.09
CA VAL A 575 -15.15 -2.92 -19.24
C VAL A 575 -16.11 -1.75 -19.21
N LEU A 576 -15.75 -0.70 -18.47
CA LEU A 576 -16.43 0.58 -18.44
C LEU A 576 -15.68 1.56 -19.35
N PRO A 577 -16.39 2.37 -20.17
CA PRO A 577 -15.72 3.34 -21.02
C PRO A 577 -14.86 4.31 -20.19
N PRO A 578 -13.61 4.61 -20.60
CA PRO A 578 -12.74 5.52 -19.86
C PRO A 578 -13.41 6.87 -19.61
N GLY A 579 -13.38 7.35 -18.36
CA GLY A 579 -13.98 8.63 -17.97
C GLY A 579 -15.51 8.62 -17.84
N TYR A 580 -16.20 7.52 -18.17
CA TYR A 580 -17.65 7.41 -18.00
C TYR A 580 -18.08 7.59 -16.54
N THR A 581 -17.37 6.95 -15.61
CA THR A 581 -17.68 7.02 -14.18
C THR A 581 -17.34 8.39 -13.59
N LEU A 582 -16.32 9.07 -14.11
CA LEU A 582 -15.93 10.44 -13.73
C LEU A 582 -16.96 11.49 -14.19
N THR A 583 -17.65 11.23 -15.31
CA THR A 583 -18.68 12.12 -15.87
C THR A 583 -20.08 11.87 -15.32
N HIS A 584 -20.28 10.74 -14.65
CA HIS A 584 -21.53 10.37 -13.98
C HIS A 584 -21.29 10.08 -12.49
N PRO A 585 -20.69 11.02 -11.73
CA PRO A 585 -20.52 10.83 -10.30
C PRO A 585 -21.91 10.80 -9.64
N THR A 586 -22.05 10.05 -8.55
CA THR A 586 -23.28 10.00 -7.72
C THR A 586 -24.50 9.35 -8.39
N LEU A 587 -24.27 8.30 -9.18
CA LEU A 587 -25.37 7.39 -9.52
C LEU A 587 -25.79 6.65 -8.25
N ASP A 588 -26.98 6.94 -7.74
CA ASP A 588 -27.58 6.31 -6.55
C ASP A 588 -28.81 5.46 -6.94
N LEU A 589 -28.80 4.21 -6.50
CA LEU A 589 -29.89 3.25 -6.67
C LEU A 589 -31.20 3.75 -6.05
N ALA A 590 -31.16 4.48 -4.92
CA ALA A 590 -32.36 5.03 -4.29
C ALA A 590 -33.01 6.16 -5.11
N SER A 591 -32.22 6.87 -5.91
CA SER A 591 -32.69 7.94 -6.81
C SER A 591 -33.18 7.44 -8.18
N GLY A 592 -32.99 6.14 -8.48
CA GLY A 592 -33.30 5.54 -9.78
C GLY A 592 -32.23 5.77 -10.86
N ALA A 593 -31.12 6.45 -10.53
CA ALA A 593 -29.99 6.69 -11.43
C ALA A 593 -28.84 5.72 -11.09
N TYR A 594 -28.68 4.63 -11.84
CA TYR A 594 -27.66 3.61 -11.58
C TYR A 594 -27.10 3.02 -12.88
N TYR A 595 -25.88 2.48 -12.82
CA TYR A 595 -25.31 1.77 -13.97
C TYR A 595 -25.90 0.37 -14.04
N VAL A 596 -26.26 -0.08 -15.23
CA VAL A 596 -26.87 -1.39 -15.46
C VAL A 596 -26.04 -2.16 -16.47
N GLN A 597 -25.53 -3.31 -16.04
CA GLN A 597 -24.91 -4.29 -16.91
C GLN A 597 -25.79 -5.53 -17.01
N ARG A 598 -25.95 -6.04 -18.22
CA ARG A 598 -26.77 -7.23 -18.53
C ARG A 598 -25.88 -8.32 -19.08
N PHE A 599 -26.03 -9.52 -18.56
CA PHE A 599 -25.25 -10.69 -18.94
C PHE A 599 -26.19 -11.84 -19.29
N ARG A 600 -25.76 -12.69 -20.23
CA ARG A 600 -26.40 -13.97 -20.51
C ARG A 600 -25.40 -15.05 -20.16
N ILE A 601 -25.55 -15.63 -18.97
CA ILE A 601 -24.55 -16.50 -18.35
C ILE A 601 -24.91 -17.99 -18.41
N GLY A 602 -26.03 -18.32 -19.07
CA GLY A 602 -26.55 -19.67 -19.12
C GLY A 602 -27.30 -20.05 -17.84
N ARG A 603 -27.45 -21.36 -17.61
CA ARG A 603 -28.19 -21.92 -16.48
C ARG A 603 -27.29 -22.14 -15.28
N LEU A 604 -27.42 -21.25 -14.30
CA LEU A 604 -26.63 -21.25 -13.07
C LEU A 604 -27.53 -21.03 -11.85
N ARG A 605 -27.26 -21.74 -10.76
CA ARG A 605 -27.82 -21.49 -9.43
C ARG A 605 -26.78 -20.79 -8.56
N ILE A 606 -26.90 -19.46 -8.46
CA ILE A 606 -25.93 -18.58 -7.80
C ILE A 606 -26.22 -18.53 -6.30
N LEU A 607 -25.23 -18.83 -5.46
CA LEU A 607 -25.35 -18.78 -4.00
C LEU A 607 -24.66 -17.59 -3.37
N HIS A 608 -23.60 -17.10 -4.00
CA HIS A 608 -22.86 -15.94 -3.52
C HIS A 608 -22.26 -15.17 -4.70
N ALA A 609 -22.18 -13.85 -4.58
CA ALA A 609 -21.50 -13.02 -5.56
C ALA A 609 -20.59 -12.00 -4.88
N THR A 610 -19.45 -11.76 -5.51
CA THR A 610 -18.47 -10.73 -5.14
C THR A 610 -18.25 -9.79 -6.33
N LEU A 611 -18.25 -8.48 -6.08
CA LEU A 611 -18.01 -7.46 -7.08
C LEU A 611 -16.85 -6.56 -6.65
N SER A 612 -15.94 -6.30 -7.58
CA SER A 612 -14.82 -5.37 -7.39
C SER A 612 -14.55 -4.57 -8.67
N PHE A 613 -13.88 -3.43 -8.54
CA PHE A 613 -13.56 -2.57 -9.68
C PHE A 613 -12.08 -2.25 -9.72
N THR A 614 -11.50 -2.31 -10.91
CA THR A 614 -10.12 -1.92 -11.17
C THR A 614 -10.08 -0.53 -11.81
N GLY A 615 -9.28 0.36 -11.23
CA GLY A 615 -8.98 1.69 -11.73
C GLY A 615 -7.48 1.90 -11.92
N LEU A 616 -7.06 3.13 -12.22
CA LEU A 616 -5.62 3.47 -12.31
C LEU A 616 -4.85 3.16 -11.03
N GLY A 617 -5.52 3.23 -9.89
CA GLY A 617 -4.92 3.05 -8.59
C GLY A 617 -4.80 1.61 -8.08
N GLY A 618 -5.35 0.63 -8.80
CA GLY A 618 -5.48 -0.74 -8.33
C GLY A 618 -6.92 -1.19 -8.24
N VAL A 619 -7.17 -2.22 -7.43
CA VAL A 619 -8.48 -2.87 -7.26
C VAL A 619 -9.17 -2.33 -6.02
N SER A 620 -10.46 -1.99 -6.13
CA SER A 620 -11.28 -1.58 -4.99
C SER A 620 -11.45 -2.71 -3.99
N GLU A 621 -11.77 -2.38 -2.74
CA GLU A 621 -12.28 -3.40 -1.81
C GLU A 621 -13.49 -4.14 -2.43
N PRO A 622 -13.56 -5.47 -2.32
CA PRO A 622 -14.67 -6.24 -2.86
C PRO A 622 -15.93 -6.06 -2.01
N VAL A 623 -17.07 -5.93 -2.66
CA VAL A 623 -18.39 -6.01 -2.01
C VAL A 623 -19.01 -7.38 -2.27
N GLN A 624 -19.76 -7.88 -1.30
CA GLN A 624 -20.26 -9.26 -1.31
C GLN A 624 -21.77 -9.30 -1.04
N GLN A 625 -22.45 -10.26 -1.66
CA GLN A 625 -23.87 -10.52 -1.44
C GLN A 625 -24.12 -12.03 -1.44
N THR A 626 -24.86 -12.50 -0.43
CA THR A 626 -25.28 -13.90 -0.32
C THR A 626 -26.71 -14.08 -0.83
N PHE A 627 -26.93 -15.16 -1.58
CA PHE A 627 -28.23 -15.58 -2.12
C PHE A 627 -28.66 -16.94 -1.58
N ALA A 628 -27.80 -17.64 -0.83
CA ALA A 628 -28.13 -18.91 -0.20
C ALA A 628 -29.19 -18.78 0.92
N LEU A 629 -29.26 -17.60 1.55
CA LEU A 629 -30.23 -17.27 2.62
C LEU A 629 -31.49 -16.57 2.13
N VAL A 630 -31.38 -15.89 0.99
CA VAL A 630 -32.52 -15.22 0.39
C VAL A 630 -33.40 -16.34 -0.13
N GLY A 631 -34.65 -16.39 0.35
CA GLY A 631 -35.65 -17.33 -0.14
C GLY A 631 -35.70 -17.32 -1.67
N ALA A 632 -36.27 -18.38 -2.24
CA ALA A 632 -36.20 -18.63 -3.66
C ALA A 632 -36.52 -17.38 -4.51
N TYR A 633 -35.62 -17.03 -5.43
CA TYR A 633 -35.89 -16.09 -6.52
C TYR A 633 -36.91 -16.68 -7.51
N GLU A 634 -37.10 -17.98 -7.42
CA GLU A 634 -38.26 -18.72 -7.92
C GLU A 634 -39.36 -18.77 -6.84
N PRO A 635 -40.63 -18.98 -7.19
CA PRO A 635 -41.65 -19.28 -6.18
C PRO A 635 -41.26 -20.51 -5.35
N ASN A 636 -41.51 -20.49 -4.05
CA ASN A 636 -41.20 -21.60 -3.15
C ASN A 636 -42.17 -22.77 -3.35
N VAL A 637 -41.91 -23.57 -4.39
CA VAL A 637 -42.68 -24.77 -4.76
C VAL A 637 -41.85 -26.04 -4.58
N PRO A 638 -42.44 -27.24 -4.57
CA PRO A 638 -41.67 -28.49 -4.53
C PRO A 638 -40.60 -28.54 -5.63
N GLY A 639 -39.42 -29.07 -5.28
CA GLY A 639 -38.25 -29.11 -6.15
C GLY A 639 -37.38 -27.85 -6.17
N THR A 640 -37.80 -26.77 -5.49
CA THR A 640 -37.01 -25.54 -5.39
C THR A 640 -35.75 -25.74 -4.55
N LEU A 641 -34.65 -25.15 -5.00
CA LEU A 641 -33.38 -25.13 -4.28
C LEU A 641 -33.01 -23.70 -3.85
N PRO A 642 -32.25 -23.52 -2.75
CA PRO A 642 -31.79 -22.20 -2.33
C PRO A 642 -30.80 -21.62 -3.35
N GLY A 643 -30.80 -20.29 -3.47
CA GLY A 643 -29.99 -19.55 -4.45
C GLY A 643 -30.81 -18.76 -5.46
N MET A 644 -30.14 -17.86 -6.16
CA MET A 644 -30.69 -17.15 -7.31
C MET A 644 -30.45 -17.96 -8.58
N ARG A 645 -31.52 -18.41 -9.23
CA ARG A 645 -31.44 -19.24 -10.43
C ARG A 645 -31.56 -18.41 -11.70
N THR A 646 -30.79 -18.77 -12.72
CA THR A 646 -30.83 -18.18 -14.07
C THR A 646 -31.27 -19.23 -15.09
N SER A 647 -32.01 -18.80 -16.11
CA SER A 647 -32.57 -19.66 -17.17
C SER A 647 -31.80 -19.54 -18.49
N ALA A 648 -31.93 -20.49 -19.43
CA ALA A 648 -31.42 -20.34 -20.79
C ALA A 648 -32.37 -19.52 -21.70
N GLY A 649 -33.63 -19.33 -21.27
CA GLY A 649 -34.61 -18.48 -21.94
C GLY A 649 -35.54 -19.18 -22.93
N GLY A 650 -35.86 -20.47 -22.74
CA GLY A 650 -36.82 -21.21 -23.56
C GLY A 650 -38.11 -21.58 -22.82
N THR A 651 -39.14 -21.95 -23.59
CA THR A 651 -40.39 -22.50 -23.08
C THR A 651 -40.83 -23.65 -23.97
N GLY A 652 -41.14 -24.80 -23.39
CA GLY A 652 -41.85 -25.89 -24.03
C GLY A 652 -43.31 -25.94 -23.56
N THR A 653 -44.20 -26.38 -24.42
CA THR A 653 -45.62 -26.55 -24.08
C THR A 653 -46.10 -27.93 -24.50
N ILE A 654 -46.84 -28.58 -23.60
CA ILE A 654 -47.50 -29.85 -23.83
C ILE A 654 -49.01 -29.56 -23.81
N GLN A 655 -49.69 -29.78 -24.95
CA GLN A 655 -51.07 -29.36 -25.17
C GLN A 655 -51.98 -30.56 -25.40
N PHE A 656 -53.03 -30.64 -24.60
CA PHE A 656 -54.16 -31.54 -24.82
C PHE A 656 -55.30 -30.73 -25.44
N TRP A 657 -55.91 -31.26 -26.49
CA TRP A 657 -57.04 -30.62 -27.16
C TRP A 657 -58.33 -31.40 -26.89
N GLY A 658 -59.38 -30.70 -26.48
CA GLY A 658 -60.68 -31.26 -26.15
C GLY A 658 -60.80 -31.79 -24.72
N PRO A 659 -61.82 -32.64 -24.45
CA PRO A 659 -62.07 -33.23 -23.14
C PRO A 659 -60.94 -34.14 -22.67
N LEU A 660 -60.55 -33.98 -21.41
CA LEU A 660 -59.51 -34.79 -20.80
C LEU A 660 -60.02 -36.20 -20.49
N ALA A 661 -59.12 -37.19 -20.55
CA ALA A 661 -59.39 -38.57 -20.18
C ALA A 661 -58.21 -39.11 -19.39
N VAL A 662 -58.49 -40.07 -18.50
CA VAL A 662 -57.46 -40.79 -17.73
C VAL A 662 -56.63 -41.65 -18.67
N GLY A 663 -55.31 -41.56 -18.55
CA GLY A 663 -54.39 -42.38 -19.31
C GLY A 663 -52.98 -41.81 -19.36
N ASP A 664 -52.03 -42.69 -19.62
CA ASP A 664 -50.60 -42.39 -19.69
C ASP A 664 -50.21 -42.03 -21.13
N ASP A 665 -49.24 -41.13 -21.30
CA ASP A 665 -48.63 -40.79 -22.60
C ASP A 665 -49.64 -40.51 -23.73
N GLN A 666 -50.79 -39.90 -23.42
CA GLN A 666 -51.90 -39.71 -24.37
C GLN A 666 -51.54 -38.79 -25.56
N ILE A 667 -50.46 -38.01 -25.43
CA ILE A 667 -49.92 -37.13 -26.47
C ILE A 667 -48.42 -37.33 -26.61
N PRO A 668 -47.82 -36.99 -27.77
CA PRO A 668 -46.39 -37.14 -27.97
C PRO A 668 -45.57 -36.36 -26.93
N PRO A 669 -44.57 -36.99 -26.29
CA PRO A 669 -43.75 -36.33 -25.29
C PRO A 669 -42.92 -35.19 -25.88
N LEU A 670 -42.65 -34.19 -25.04
CA LEU A 670 -41.72 -33.12 -25.36
C LEU A 670 -40.29 -33.64 -25.25
N VAL A 671 -39.62 -33.78 -26.40
CA VAL A 671 -38.19 -34.15 -26.43
C VAL A 671 -37.36 -32.93 -26.07
N LEU A 672 -36.63 -33.03 -24.96
CA LEU A 672 -35.81 -31.95 -24.46
C LEU A 672 -34.52 -31.80 -25.29
N PRO A 673 -34.14 -30.59 -25.74
CA PRO A 673 -32.89 -30.37 -26.44
C PRO A 673 -31.68 -30.83 -25.61
N PRO A 674 -30.54 -31.19 -26.23
CA PRO A 674 -29.33 -31.50 -25.47
C PRO A 674 -28.90 -30.29 -24.61
N ASN A 675 -28.30 -30.57 -23.44
CA ASN A 675 -27.79 -29.57 -22.48
C ASN A 675 -28.87 -28.60 -21.96
N VAL A 676 -29.95 -29.14 -21.40
CA VAL A 676 -31.07 -28.35 -20.86
C VAL A 676 -31.43 -28.81 -19.45
N SER A 677 -31.89 -27.87 -18.62
CA SER A 677 -32.47 -28.17 -17.31
C SER A 677 -33.90 -27.65 -17.23
N ILE A 678 -34.77 -28.37 -16.52
CA ILE A 678 -36.17 -27.97 -16.36
C ILE A 678 -36.26 -26.85 -15.33
N GLY A 679 -36.87 -25.74 -15.72
CA GLY A 679 -37.19 -24.59 -14.89
C GLY A 679 -38.50 -24.76 -14.11
N LEU A 680 -39.28 -23.68 -14.07
CA LEU A 680 -40.62 -23.65 -13.48
C LEU A 680 -41.65 -24.27 -14.42
N ILE A 681 -42.59 -25.02 -13.84
CA ILE A 681 -43.70 -25.65 -14.54
C ILE A 681 -45.03 -25.09 -14.03
N SER A 682 -45.95 -24.82 -14.94
CA SER A 682 -47.35 -24.50 -14.65
C SER A 682 -48.28 -25.36 -15.51
N ALA A 683 -49.48 -25.62 -14.99
CA ALA A 683 -50.52 -26.35 -15.70
C ALA A 683 -51.86 -25.63 -15.59
N ASP A 684 -52.49 -25.38 -16.73
CA ASP A 684 -53.70 -24.58 -16.83
C ASP A 684 -54.70 -25.25 -17.79
N VAL A 685 -56.01 -25.20 -17.46
CA VAL A 685 -57.09 -25.71 -18.32
C VAL A 685 -57.99 -24.57 -18.77
N GLU A 686 -58.49 -24.63 -20.01
CA GLU A 686 -59.44 -23.63 -20.51
C GLU A 686 -60.83 -23.83 -19.89
N LYS A 687 -61.29 -25.09 -19.81
CA LYS A 687 -62.53 -25.45 -19.12
C LYS A 687 -62.19 -26.23 -17.86
N ALA A 688 -62.59 -25.68 -16.72
CA ALA A 688 -62.38 -26.28 -15.41
C ALA A 688 -63.16 -27.59 -15.23
N PRO A 689 -62.63 -28.54 -14.43
CA PRO A 689 -63.35 -29.76 -14.09
C PRO A 689 -64.49 -29.48 -13.09
N THR A 690 -65.49 -30.36 -13.06
CA THR A 690 -66.57 -30.33 -12.05
C THR A 690 -66.72 -31.66 -11.34
N GLY A 691 -67.00 -31.61 -10.03
CA GLY A 691 -67.31 -32.78 -9.20
C GLY A 691 -66.09 -33.53 -8.65
N GLN A 692 -64.92 -33.41 -9.30
CA GLN A 692 -63.60 -33.83 -8.79
C GLN A 692 -62.48 -32.97 -9.41
N THR A 693 -61.31 -32.91 -8.76
CA THR A 693 -60.10 -32.25 -9.29
C THR A 693 -59.45 -33.08 -10.41
N ILE A 694 -58.69 -32.42 -11.29
CA ILE A 694 -57.79 -33.11 -12.22
C ILE A 694 -56.49 -33.40 -11.49
N ARG A 695 -55.97 -34.63 -11.60
CA ARG A 695 -54.67 -35.03 -11.04
C ARG A 695 -53.80 -35.50 -12.19
N LEU A 696 -52.62 -34.92 -12.31
CA LEU A 696 -51.66 -35.26 -13.36
C LEU A 696 -50.25 -35.42 -12.79
N GLN A 697 -49.54 -36.41 -13.29
CA GLN A 697 -48.16 -36.74 -12.92
C GLN A 697 -47.26 -36.43 -14.10
N LEU A 698 -46.14 -35.76 -13.84
CA LEU A 698 -45.11 -35.54 -14.86
C LEU A 698 -44.12 -36.70 -14.82
N THR A 699 -43.75 -37.19 -16.00
CA THR A 699 -42.77 -38.27 -16.14
C THR A 699 -41.66 -37.88 -17.09
N LEU A 700 -40.44 -38.30 -16.77
CA LEU A 700 -39.24 -38.06 -17.56
C LEU A 700 -38.64 -39.43 -17.92
N ASP A 701 -38.66 -39.79 -19.21
CA ASP A 701 -38.37 -41.14 -19.69
C ASP A 701 -39.10 -42.25 -18.90
N GLY A 702 -40.36 -41.97 -18.52
CA GLY A 702 -41.22 -42.89 -17.76
C GLY A 702 -40.97 -42.93 -16.26
N THR A 703 -40.11 -42.06 -15.71
CA THR A 703 -39.91 -41.90 -14.25
C THR A 703 -40.63 -40.67 -13.74
N ASP A 704 -41.45 -40.82 -12.69
CA ASP A 704 -42.16 -39.71 -12.05
C ASP A 704 -41.21 -38.61 -11.58
N ILE A 705 -41.52 -37.36 -11.95
CA ILE A 705 -40.83 -36.16 -11.47
C ILE A 705 -41.79 -35.25 -10.73
N GLY A 706 -41.35 -34.76 -9.58
CA GLY A 706 -42.13 -33.84 -8.76
C GLY A 706 -43.41 -34.45 -8.16
N PRO A 707 -44.21 -33.63 -7.47
CA PRO A 707 -45.48 -34.06 -6.90
C PRO A 707 -46.57 -34.20 -7.97
N VAL A 708 -47.62 -34.96 -7.64
CA VAL A 708 -48.88 -34.95 -8.41
C VAL A 708 -49.43 -33.52 -8.43
N ILE A 709 -49.69 -33.01 -9.63
CA ILE A 709 -50.25 -31.68 -9.85
C ILE A 709 -51.77 -31.80 -9.79
N GLU A 710 -52.39 -30.99 -8.93
CA GLU A 710 -53.84 -30.99 -8.74
C GLU A 710 -54.45 -29.68 -9.25
N ILE A 711 -55.32 -29.77 -10.25
CA ILE A 711 -56.07 -28.62 -10.78
C ILE A 711 -57.44 -28.59 -10.09
N PRO A 712 -57.77 -27.51 -9.34
CA PRO A 712 -58.99 -27.46 -8.55
C PRO A 712 -60.26 -27.38 -9.41
N GLU A 713 -61.41 -27.65 -8.79
CA GLU A 713 -62.72 -27.48 -9.42
C GLU A 713 -63.09 -26.01 -9.65
N TRP A 714 -64.01 -25.78 -10.59
CA TRP A 714 -64.47 -24.44 -10.94
C TRP A 714 -65.01 -23.66 -9.72
N THR A 715 -64.45 -22.46 -9.50
CA THR A 715 -65.06 -21.43 -8.64
C THR A 715 -65.47 -20.27 -9.53
N SER A 716 -66.75 -19.89 -9.51
CA SER A 716 -67.39 -18.96 -10.45
C SER A 716 -66.52 -17.79 -10.97
N GLY A 717 -66.18 -17.82 -12.27
CA GLY A 717 -65.90 -16.62 -13.06
C GLY A 717 -64.50 -16.44 -13.68
N GLU A 718 -63.53 -17.33 -13.45
CA GLU A 718 -62.16 -17.20 -13.99
C GLU A 718 -61.65 -18.53 -14.61
N PRO A 719 -60.69 -18.50 -15.56
CA PRO A 719 -59.91 -19.68 -15.93
C PRO A 719 -59.28 -20.33 -14.70
N VAL A 720 -59.26 -21.66 -14.63
CA VAL A 720 -58.68 -22.37 -13.48
C VAL A 720 -57.27 -22.83 -13.81
N GLY A 721 -56.31 -22.08 -13.31
CA GLY A 721 -54.88 -22.39 -13.38
C GLY A 721 -54.33 -22.82 -12.03
N THR A 722 -53.27 -23.62 -12.03
CA THR A 722 -52.58 -24.02 -10.79
C THR A 722 -51.54 -23.01 -10.32
N GLY A 723 -51.19 -22.03 -11.18
CA GLY A 723 -49.99 -21.23 -11.00
C GLY A 723 -48.73 -22.07 -11.21
N ILE A 724 -47.62 -21.67 -10.60
CA ILE A 724 -46.36 -22.42 -10.67
C ILE A 724 -46.44 -23.54 -9.62
N VAL A 725 -46.22 -24.79 -10.05
CA VAL A 725 -46.48 -25.99 -9.23
C VAL A 725 -45.24 -26.79 -8.89
N PHE A 726 -44.20 -26.68 -9.71
CA PHE A 726 -42.96 -27.44 -9.54
C PHE A 726 -41.76 -26.69 -10.11
N SER A 727 -40.60 -26.85 -9.48
CA SER A 727 -39.31 -26.43 -10.02
C SER A 727 -38.43 -27.64 -10.30
N GLY A 728 -37.94 -27.78 -11.52
CA GLY A 728 -36.99 -28.83 -11.90
C GLY A 728 -35.55 -28.57 -11.44
N ALA A 729 -35.31 -27.64 -10.50
CA ALA A 729 -33.95 -27.24 -10.09
C ALA A 729 -33.09 -28.41 -9.58
N GLN A 730 -33.70 -29.45 -9.02
CA GLN A 730 -33.02 -30.66 -8.53
C GLN A 730 -32.60 -31.63 -9.62
N LEU A 731 -33.22 -31.57 -10.81
CA LEU A 731 -33.05 -32.59 -11.87
C LEU A 731 -31.72 -32.47 -12.64
N GLY A 732 -31.07 -31.31 -12.61
CA GLY A 732 -29.82 -31.08 -13.34
C GLY A 732 -30.01 -31.13 -14.86
N ASN A 733 -29.03 -31.71 -15.58
CA ASN A 733 -29.10 -31.87 -17.04
C ASN A 733 -30.02 -33.02 -17.44
N VAL A 734 -31.11 -32.68 -18.13
CA VAL A 734 -32.12 -33.63 -18.63
C VAL A 734 -32.19 -33.63 -20.16
N GLY A 735 -31.14 -33.12 -20.82
CA GLY A 735 -31.09 -33.05 -22.28
C GLY A 735 -31.22 -34.41 -22.96
N GLY A 736 -32.05 -34.48 -24.00
CA GLY A 736 -32.35 -35.71 -24.73
C GLY A 736 -33.43 -36.60 -24.11
N GLN A 737 -33.85 -36.34 -22.87
CA GLN A 737 -34.93 -37.08 -22.21
C GLN A 737 -36.30 -36.63 -22.71
N ARG A 738 -37.30 -37.49 -22.57
CA ARG A 738 -38.69 -37.28 -23.04
C ARG A 738 -39.56 -36.89 -21.86
N LEU A 739 -40.09 -35.68 -21.88
CA LEU A 739 -41.02 -35.18 -20.87
C LEU A 739 -42.46 -35.49 -21.28
N SER A 740 -43.16 -36.21 -20.41
CA SER A 740 -44.53 -36.69 -20.58
C SER A 740 -45.44 -36.21 -19.45
N VAL A 741 -46.75 -36.30 -19.69
CA VAL A 741 -47.81 -35.97 -18.73
C VAL A 741 -48.78 -37.14 -18.70
N ASP A 742 -48.92 -37.75 -17.53
CA ASP A 742 -49.86 -38.83 -17.26
C ASP A 742 -51.05 -38.27 -16.48
N ILE A 743 -52.27 -38.59 -16.93
CA ILE A 743 -53.50 -38.09 -16.30
C ILE A 743 -54.10 -39.21 -15.45
N ASP A 744 -53.98 -39.07 -14.13
CA ASP A 744 -54.46 -40.05 -13.15
C ASP A 744 -55.95 -39.90 -12.86
N GLN A 745 -56.47 -38.67 -12.93
CA GLN A 745 -57.84 -38.34 -12.56
C GLN A 745 -58.36 -37.14 -13.35
N VAL A 746 -59.64 -37.18 -13.72
CA VAL A 746 -60.39 -36.07 -14.33
C VAL A 746 -61.67 -35.80 -13.56
N GLY A 747 -62.32 -34.66 -13.81
CA GLY A 747 -63.59 -34.31 -13.16
C GLY A 747 -64.70 -35.33 -13.42
N SER A 748 -65.54 -35.58 -12.40
CA SER A 748 -66.59 -36.61 -12.43
C SER A 748 -67.89 -36.15 -13.12
N GLY A 749 -68.14 -34.84 -13.19
CA GLY A 749 -69.21 -34.23 -13.97
C GLY A 749 -68.72 -33.84 -15.37
N ASP A 750 -67.93 -32.78 -15.43
CA ASP A 750 -67.14 -32.35 -16.59
C ASP A 750 -65.66 -32.73 -16.36
N PRO A 751 -65.01 -33.44 -17.29
CA PRO A 751 -63.62 -33.87 -17.12
C PRO A 751 -62.60 -32.72 -17.16
N GLY A 752 -63.02 -31.52 -17.59
CA GLY A 752 -62.14 -30.42 -17.99
C GLY A 752 -61.71 -30.53 -19.46
N GLU A 753 -61.38 -29.40 -20.08
CA GLU A 753 -61.00 -29.33 -21.49
C GLU A 753 -59.78 -28.41 -21.72
N ASN A 754 -59.00 -28.72 -22.76
CA ASN A 754 -57.85 -27.96 -23.25
C ASN A 754 -56.76 -27.69 -22.20
N LEU A 755 -56.13 -28.75 -21.68
CA LEU A 755 -54.99 -28.66 -20.76
C LEU A 755 -53.72 -28.17 -21.48
N THR A 756 -53.09 -27.16 -20.90
CA THR A 756 -51.79 -26.62 -21.32
C THR A 756 -50.80 -26.76 -20.17
N VAL A 757 -49.74 -27.55 -20.37
CA VAL A 757 -48.62 -27.62 -19.44
C VAL A 757 -47.46 -26.82 -20.02
N VAL A 758 -47.03 -25.77 -19.30
CA VAL A 758 -45.96 -24.87 -19.71
C VAL A 758 -44.71 -25.18 -18.90
N VAL A 759 -43.62 -25.45 -19.59
CA VAL A 759 -42.34 -25.86 -18.99
C VAL A 759 -41.28 -24.85 -19.40
N ARG A 760 -40.69 -24.14 -18.45
CA ARG A 760 -39.52 -23.28 -18.71
C ARG A 760 -38.29 -24.16 -18.93
N ILE A 761 -37.51 -23.91 -19.99
CA ILE A 761 -36.30 -24.67 -20.36
C ILE A 761 -35.12 -23.79 -20.71
#